data_AF-A0A9P8PZM5-F1
#
_entry.id   AF-A0A9P8PZM5-F1
#
_cell.length_a   1.000
_cell.length_b   1.000
_cell.length_c   1.000
_cell.angle_alpha   90.00
_cell.angle_beta   90.00
_cell.angle_gamma   90.00
#
_symmetry.space_group_name_H-M   'P 1'
#
loop_
_entity.id
_entity.type
_entity.pdbx_description
1 polymer ?
#
loop_
_entity_poly.entity_id
_entity_poly.type
_entity_poly.pdbx_seq_one_letter_code
_entity_poly.pdbx_strand_id
1 'polypeptide(L)'
;MLHLPRSQIVRHVSTKAIVTYDQSFKKTYKKPVSKKAITPRVVKQLNDSNPHQSFNLNNIPSDRASFFFQSIATKQAKEYKDILKFDGNLPPKPQQWLCKPGWYRYTPHNPPEKVEYPPEDLIVFDVERLYKISQYPTLATACSKTAWYGWVSKYIAYPNSIDPTDMIVLNPENKTKVVVAHNAGFDRAQVIDGYRINSDVSNTFFLDTLALYFAGYSFYTRENMKSLSRFDPFLEEFFENNEDTTFYNKTIKKNTTLKALYERFVPNAELDKDLRAEFDATDKKIIIKRFQSLMNYCSDDTAATFELLMQLYPRFEKKILHPSQLVGLKEIGNSKVVVDPLKWQKYQNDNETLAKSALANSKKQILKFAKSQNIALVKVPAFTSTTLKDLLPIKWKPPFEHGSADPGFLKNSKSLLYKRLQPLWENGSFQTENSDIMKFIDYYYSSSFWTSNKKRVQETPINYFKRKEYGTILPMVKSIGDCDLSPVEPLWLSNPSENSIGAPVDKLFTEPQGFKTIGIKLDHDWLKSIILSQDLKKVSPFIIREHFEKLKVEYLYNLLTGVQEIFSHLKIRKFHLLTTFNKELKYIIEESNYERGQVALEIVEYWVKSMVSNQTGIGFDERPYKTLSERADKLFKGVGHITFNQVKPSNQSWSFKKYVGLVEIQNYLKKSGR
;
A
#
# COMPACT_ATOMS: atom_id res chain seq x y z
N MET A 1 -29.60 18.30 -17.87
CA MET A 1 -29.26 18.77 -16.51
C MET A 1 -30.50 18.73 -15.64
N LEU A 2 -30.40 18.05 -14.51
CA LEU A 2 -31.25 18.27 -13.34
C LEU A 2 -30.67 19.47 -12.58
N HIS A 3 -31.13 20.69 -12.83
CA HIS A 3 -30.96 21.74 -11.82
C HIS A 3 -32.09 21.56 -10.81
N LEU A 4 -31.89 20.65 -9.86
CA LEU A 4 -32.77 20.53 -8.71
C LEU A 4 -32.57 21.79 -7.85
N PRO A 5 -33.62 22.58 -7.57
CA PRO A 5 -33.50 23.73 -6.68
C PRO A 5 -32.93 23.29 -5.34
N ARG A 6 -31.86 23.97 -4.90
CA ARG A 6 -31.10 23.66 -3.68
C ARG A 6 -31.98 23.53 -2.43
N SER A 7 -33.11 24.26 -2.40
CA SER A 7 -34.11 24.23 -1.32
C SER A 7 -34.97 22.96 -1.27
N GLN A 8 -35.18 22.27 -2.40
CA GLN A 8 -36.09 21.12 -2.47
C GLN A 8 -35.40 19.80 -2.05
N ILE A 9 -34.14 19.58 -2.43
CA ILE A 9 -33.42 18.35 -2.03
C ILE A 9 -33.06 18.38 -0.54
N VAL A 10 -32.59 19.53 -0.04
CA VAL A 10 -32.19 19.69 1.37
C VAL A 10 -33.37 19.50 2.33
N ARG A 11 -34.58 19.91 1.93
CA ARG A 11 -35.81 19.69 2.73
C ARG A 11 -36.11 18.21 3.00
N HIS A 12 -35.67 17.32 2.11
CA HIS A 12 -36.03 15.90 2.19
C HIS A 12 -34.93 15.05 2.81
N VAL A 13 -33.73 15.60 3.05
CA VAL A 13 -32.63 14.89 3.70
C VAL A 13 -32.57 15.31 5.16
N SER A 14 -33.03 14.45 6.06
CA SER A 14 -32.92 14.67 7.49
C SER A 14 -31.58 14.14 7.99
N THR A 15 -30.90 14.95 8.80
CA THR A 15 -29.72 14.51 9.54
C THR A 15 -30.15 14.18 10.96
N LYS A 16 -30.13 12.90 11.35
CA LYS A 16 -30.03 12.60 12.78
C LYS A 16 -28.62 13.00 13.18
N ALA A 17 -28.48 14.17 13.80
CA ALA A 17 -27.23 14.60 14.39
C ALA A 17 -26.88 13.65 15.54
N ILE A 18 -26.26 12.54 15.20
CA ILE A 18 -25.62 11.68 16.17
C ILE A 18 -24.14 11.99 16.08
N VAL A 19 -23.59 12.34 17.23
CA VAL A 19 -22.17 12.43 17.53
C VAL A 19 -21.60 10.99 17.44
N THR A 20 -21.54 10.39 16.25
CA THR A 20 -21.16 8.98 16.03
C THR A 20 -19.70 8.81 15.59
N TYR A 21 -18.83 9.69 16.07
CA TYR A 21 -17.39 9.41 16.18
C TYR A 21 -16.86 9.68 17.60
N ASP A 22 -17.51 10.57 18.37
CA ASP A 22 -17.10 10.93 19.75
C ASP A 22 -17.93 10.20 20.84
N GLN A 23 -19.18 9.75 20.59
CA GLN A 23 -19.98 9.07 21.63
C GLN A 23 -19.87 7.54 21.69
N SER A 24 -19.57 6.83 20.59
CA SER A 24 -19.21 5.40 20.66
C SER A 24 -17.86 5.20 21.36
N PHE A 25 -17.00 6.22 21.30
CA PHE A 25 -15.72 6.30 22.01
C PHE A 25 -15.90 6.60 23.51
N LYS A 26 -16.88 7.44 23.88
CA LYS A 26 -17.13 7.83 25.29
C LYS A 26 -18.09 6.90 26.06
N LYS A 27 -19.05 6.23 25.42
CA LYS A 27 -20.05 5.40 26.14
C LYS A 27 -19.57 4.01 26.56
N THR A 28 -18.53 3.47 25.92
CA THR A 28 -18.06 2.09 26.18
C THR A 28 -17.26 1.97 27.48
N TYR A 29 -16.74 3.06 28.03
CA TYR A 29 -15.82 3.00 29.18
C TYR A 29 -16.13 4.05 30.25
N LYS A 30 -17.30 3.88 30.89
CA LYS A 30 -17.59 4.45 32.22
C LYS A 30 -17.33 3.47 33.38
N LYS A 31 -16.69 2.32 33.13
CA LYS A 31 -16.20 1.46 34.23
C LYS A 31 -14.69 1.67 34.39
N PRO A 32 -14.23 2.19 35.55
CA PRO A 32 -12.82 2.16 35.87
C PRO A 32 -12.38 0.70 35.90
N VAL A 33 -11.33 0.37 35.16
CA VAL A 33 -10.59 -0.86 35.39
C VAL A 33 -10.10 -0.79 36.82
N SER A 34 -10.61 -1.67 37.67
CA SER A 34 -10.23 -1.72 39.08
C SER A 34 -8.72 -1.93 39.17
N LYS A 35 -8.02 -0.99 39.80
CA LYS A 35 -6.68 -1.21 40.36
C LYS A 35 -6.81 -2.27 41.47
N LYS A 36 -6.89 -3.55 41.13
CA LYS A 36 -6.59 -4.61 42.10
C LYS A 36 -5.09 -4.83 42.05
N ALA A 37 -4.45 -4.35 43.10
CA ALA A 37 -3.06 -4.60 43.40
C ALA A 37 -2.75 -6.10 43.29
N ILE A 38 -1.71 -6.43 42.53
CA ILE A 38 -1.05 -7.72 42.54
C ILE A 38 -0.57 -7.93 43.98
N THR A 39 -1.09 -8.95 44.66
CA THR A 39 -0.67 -9.27 46.03
C THR A 39 0.66 -10.04 46.01
N PRO A 40 1.52 -9.93 47.05
CA PRO A 40 2.88 -10.50 47.07
C PRO A 40 2.97 -12.03 47.10
N ARG A 41 1.87 -12.75 46.87
CA ARG A 41 1.79 -14.21 47.06
C ARG A 41 2.15 -15.04 45.83
N VAL A 42 2.45 -14.40 44.69
CA VAL A 42 2.80 -15.07 43.42
C VAL A 42 4.32 -15.26 43.23
N VAL A 43 5.16 -14.67 44.10
CA VAL A 43 6.64 -14.67 43.92
C VAL A 43 7.33 -15.91 44.53
N LYS A 44 6.61 -16.82 45.19
CA LYS A 44 7.25 -17.91 45.98
C LYS A 44 7.10 -19.34 45.42
N GLN A 45 6.89 -19.50 44.11
CA GLN A 45 6.80 -20.83 43.47
C GLN A 45 7.74 -21.01 42.26
N LEU A 46 8.88 -20.32 42.25
CA LEU A 46 9.85 -20.36 41.13
C LEU A 46 11.22 -20.99 41.45
N ASN A 47 11.35 -21.70 42.57
CA ASN A 47 12.57 -22.45 42.88
C ASN A 47 12.18 -23.86 43.29
N ASP A 48 12.20 -24.79 42.34
CA ASP A 48 12.75 -26.14 42.53
C ASP A 48 12.75 -26.97 41.23
N SER A 49 13.85 -27.72 41.07
CA SER A 49 14.05 -28.95 40.26
C SER A 49 14.42 -28.90 38.76
N ASN A 50 15.71 -29.21 38.55
CA ASN A 50 16.36 -30.17 37.62
C ASN A 50 16.37 -29.99 36.08
N PRO A 51 17.49 -30.37 35.41
CA PRO A 51 17.73 -30.16 33.99
C PRO A 51 17.11 -31.29 33.16
N HIS A 52 16.85 -30.99 31.88
CA HIS A 52 16.22 -31.82 30.84
C HIS A 52 14.69 -31.67 30.70
N GLN A 53 14.22 -30.54 30.11
CA GLN A 53 12.92 -30.49 29.41
C GLN A 53 12.70 -29.24 28.53
N SER A 54 12.10 -29.50 27.36
CA SER A 54 11.12 -28.74 26.55
C SER A 54 11.33 -27.28 26.09
N PHE A 55 10.84 -27.05 24.86
CA PHE A 55 10.66 -25.76 24.19
C PHE A 55 9.71 -24.86 25.00
N ASN A 56 10.15 -23.64 25.31
CA ASN A 56 9.41 -22.71 26.16
C ASN A 56 9.23 -21.36 25.43
N LEU A 57 8.02 -21.13 24.91
CA LEU A 57 7.60 -19.86 24.31
C LEU A 57 7.71 -18.65 25.27
N ASN A 58 7.82 -18.91 26.59
CA ASN A 58 7.87 -17.88 27.63
C ASN A 58 9.28 -17.38 27.99
N ASN A 59 10.34 -17.94 27.38
CA ASN A 59 11.74 -17.62 27.74
C ASN A 59 12.43 -16.63 26.80
N ILE A 60 11.69 -15.85 26.01
CA ILE A 60 12.23 -14.60 25.47
C ILE A 60 11.93 -13.54 26.53
N PRO A 61 12.87 -13.20 27.43
CA PRO A 61 12.65 -12.05 28.30
C PRO A 61 12.35 -10.84 27.40
N SER A 62 11.38 -10.06 27.84
CA SER A 62 10.67 -9.02 27.07
C SER A 62 11.59 -7.99 26.42
N ASP A 63 12.73 -7.72 27.04
CA ASP A 63 13.83 -6.91 26.54
C ASP A 63 14.47 -7.50 25.28
N ARG A 64 14.62 -8.82 25.18
CA ARG A 64 15.24 -9.51 24.04
C ARG A 64 14.37 -9.62 22.80
N ALA A 65 13.04 -9.54 22.91
CA ALA A 65 12.15 -9.62 21.74
C ALA A 65 12.35 -8.43 20.78
N SER A 66 12.45 -7.22 21.32
CA SER A 66 12.75 -6.03 20.52
C SER A 66 14.12 -6.12 19.85
N PHE A 67 15.15 -6.53 20.60
CA PHE A 67 16.49 -6.75 20.03
C PHE A 67 16.49 -7.84 18.97
N PHE A 68 15.72 -8.90 19.16
CA PHE A 68 15.56 -9.97 18.19
C PHE A 68 15.00 -9.44 16.86
N PHE A 69 13.83 -8.78 16.89
CA PHE A 69 13.20 -8.23 15.67
C PHE A 69 14.10 -7.19 14.99
N GLN A 70 14.80 -6.36 15.77
CA GLN A 70 15.77 -5.41 15.23
C GLN A 70 16.96 -6.12 14.58
N SER A 71 17.50 -7.16 15.21
CA SER A 71 18.63 -7.93 14.70
C SER A 71 18.29 -8.64 13.39
N ILE A 72 17.15 -9.33 13.33
CA ILE A 72 16.71 -10.01 12.10
C ILE A 72 16.40 -8.99 11.00
N ALA A 73 15.74 -7.88 11.34
CA ALA A 73 15.44 -6.84 10.36
C ALA A 73 16.72 -6.21 9.81
N THR A 74 17.72 -5.96 10.68
CA THR A 74 19.02 -5.43 10.27
C THR A 74 19.73 -6.41 9.34
N LYS A 75 19.76 -7.71 9.70
CA LYS A 75 20.35 -8.77 8.88
C LYS A 75 19.69 -8.86 7.51
N GLN A 76 18.35 -8.93 7.48
CA GLN A 76 17.58 -9.03 6.23
C GLN A 76 17.70 -7.77 5.37
N ALA A 77 17.73 -6.57 5.98
CA ALA A 77 17.88 -5.31 5.25
C ALA A 77 19.32 -5.04 4.77
N LYS A 78 20.32 -5.61 5.43
CA LYS A 78 21.74 -5.29 5.20
C LYS A 78 22.14 -5.45 3.74
N GLU A 79 21.83 -6.59 3.14
CA GLU A 79 22.24 -6.91 1.76
C GLU A 79 21.67 -5.90 0.76
N TYR A 80 20.39 -5.55 0.89
CA TYR A 80 19.75 -4.52 0.07
C TYR A 80 20.30 -3.12 0.31
N LYS A 81 20.62 -2.77 1.56
CA LYS A 81 21.27 -1.49 1.88
C LYS A 81 22.65 -1.39 1.27
N ASP A 82 23.42 -2.47 1.32
CA ASP A 82 24.77 -2.50 0.75
C ASP A 82 24.72 -2.34 -0.78
N ILE A 83 23.72 -2.94 -1.45
CA ILE A 83 23.46 -2.72 -2.89
C ILE A 83 23.05 -1.27 -3.19
N LEU A 84 22.28 -0.63 -2.31
CA LEU A 84 21.77 0.74 -2.48
C LEU A 84 22.78 1.85 -2.14
N LYS A 85 23.93 1.51 -1.54
CA LYS A 85 25.07 2.43 -1.39
C LYS A 85 25.69 2.66 -2.75
N PHE A 86 25.08 3.56 -3.49
CA PHE A 86 25.53 3.95 -4.82
C PHE A 86 26.47 5.17 -4.73
N ASP A 87 27.65 5.05 -5.35
CA ASP A 87 28.58 6.15 -5.60
C ASP A 87 28.88 6.25 -7.11
N GLY A 88 28.89 7.47 -7.65
CA GLY A 88 29.29 7.75 -9.03
C GLY A 88 28.18 8.26 -9.96
N ASN A 89 28.47 8.23 -11.26
CA ASN A 89 27.58 8.70 -12.34
C ASN A 89 27.21 7.54 -13.27
N LEU A 90 26.12 7.67 -14.03
CA LEU A 90 25.78 6.73 -15.09
C LEU A 90 26.81 6.75 -16.23
N PRO A 91 27.04 5.62 -16.92
CA PRO A 91 27.82 5.63 -18.15
C PRO A 91 27.13 6.48 -19.22
N PRO A 92 27.88 6.98 -20.23
CA PRO A 92 27.31 7.71 -21.35
C PRO A 92 26.17 6.93 -22.01
N LYS A 93 25.03 7.61 -22.19
CA LYS A 93 23.85 7.06 -22.84
C LYS A 93 24.19 6.67 -24.29
N PRO A 94 23.74 5.50 -24.79
CA PRO A 94 23.98 5.11 -26.17
C PRO A 94 23.28 6.06 -27.14
N GLN A 95 23.95 6.36 -28.26
CA GLN A 95 23.42 7.24 -29.31
C GLN A 95 22.44 6.51 -30.24
N GLN A 96 22.58 5.20 -30.36
CA GLN A 96 21.71 4.35 -31.18
C GLN A 96 21.35 3.07 -30.44
N TRP A 97 20.06 2.74 -30.49
CA TRP A 97 19.50 1.52 -29.93
C TRP A 97 19.31 0.45 -31.02
N LEU A 98 19.53 -0.81 -30.71
CA LEU A 98 19.22 -1.93 -31.59
C LEU A 98 17.74 -2.33 -31.45
N CYS A 99 17.00 -2.28 -32.55
CA CYS A 99 15.64 -2.83 -32.63
C CYS A 99 15.71 -4.35 -32.86
N LYS A 100 16.18 -5.08 -31.85
CA LYS A 100 16.26 -6.55 -31.84
C LYS A 100 15.59 -7.09 -30.57
N PRO A 101 14.96 -8.28 -30.62
CA PRO A 101 14.15 -8.76 -29.52
C PRO A 101 14.99 -9.14 -28.30
N GLY A 102 14.43 -8.89 -27.12
CA GLY A 102 15.08 -9.15 -25.83
C GLY A 102 16.02 -8.03 -25.41
N TRP A 103 16.88 -8.32 -24.44
CA TRP A 103 17.83 -7.36 -23.88
C TRP A 103 19.10 -7.25 -24.71
N TYR A 104 19.51 -6.01 -24.96
CA TYR A 104 20.86 -5.67 -25.42
C TYR A 104 21.52 -4.73 -24.41
N ARG A 105 22.78 -5.01 -24.11
CA ARG A 105 23.66 -4.30 -23.19
C ARG A 105 24.57 -3.37 -23.96
N TYR A 106 24.73 -2.15 -23.46
CA TYR A 106 25.54 -1.09 -24.05
C TYR A 106 26.54 -0.62 -23.00
N THR A 107 27.83 -0.85 -23.27
CA THR A 107 28.92 -0.36 -22.42
C THR A 107 29.75 0.66 -23.22
N PRO A 108 30.44 1.60 -22.54
CA PRO A 108 31.26 2.58 -23.23
C PRO A 108 32.29 1.92 -24.15
N HIS A 109 32.43 2.44 -25.37
CA HIS A 109 33.40 2.01 -26.38
C HIS A 109 33.29 0.57 -26.91
N ASN A 110 32.25 -0.19 -26.53
CA ASN A 110 32.03 -1.54 -27.02
C ASN A 110 30.76 -1.63 -27.89
N PRO A 111 30.70 -2.59 -28.83
CA PRO A 111 29.48 -2.86 -29.57
C PRO A 111 28.36 -3.41 -28.66
N PRO A 112 27.07 -3.21 -29.00
CA PRO A 112 25.97 -3.75 -28.21
C PRO A 112 25.99 -5.27 -28.13
N GLU A 113 25.82 -5.81 -26.93
CA GLU A 113 25.89 -7.24 -26.63
C GLU A 113 24.50 -7.78 -26.28
N LYS A 114 24.09 -8.92 -26.85
CA LYS A 114 22.84 -9.56 -26.45
C LYS A 114 23.01 -10.24 -25.09
N VAL A 115 22.13 -9.96 -24.14
CA VAL A 115 22.12 -10.58 -22.81
C VAL A 115 20.74 -11.16 -22.50
N GLU A 116 20.66 -12.13 -21.60
CA GLU A 116 19.37 -12.69 -21.19
C GLU A 116 18.61 -11.74 -20.26
N TYR A 117 19.32 -11.08 -19.35
CA TYR A 117 18.83 -10.08 -18.40
C TYR A 117 20.00 -9.22 -17.89
N PRO A 118 19.75 -8.03 -17.31
CA PRO A 118 20.81 -7.20 -16.73
C PRO A 118 21.49 -7.90 -15.52
N PRO A 119 22.80 -8.20 -15.57
CA PRO A 119 23.47 -8.99 -14.54
C PRO A 119 23.66 -8.23 -13.21
N GLU A 120 23.69 -6.90 -13.20
CA GLU A 120 24.05 -6.09 -12.02
C GLU A 120 23.00 -6.14 -10.91
N ASP A 121 23.45 -6.11 -9.66
CA ASP A 121 22.58 -6.23 -8.47
C ASP A 121 21.70 -5.00 -8.24
N LEU A 122 22.10 -3.82 -8.75
CA LEU A 122 21.30 -2.60 -8.75
C LEU A 122 21.08 -2.12 -10.18
N ILE A 123 19.81 -2.02 -10.57
CA ILE A 123 19.40 -1.41 -11.83
C ILE A 123 18.28 -0.40 -11.60
N VAL A 124 18.26 0.64 -12.42
CA VAL A 124 17.10 1.51 -12.60
C VAL A 124 16.38 1.06 -13.86
N PHE A 125 15.06 1.00 -13.83
CA PHE A 125 14.24 0.35 -14.84
C PHE A 125 12.96 1.16 -15.12
N ASP A 126 12.59 1.24 -16.38
CA ASP A 126 11.34 1.84 -16.85
C ASP A 126 10.80 1.05 -18.06
N VAL A 127 9.47 0.97 -18.19
CA VAL A 127 8.80 0.18 -19.23
C VAL A 127 7.58 0.89 -19.81
N GLU A 128 7.46 0.83 -21.14
CA GLU A 128 6.34 1.40 -21.88
C GLU A 128 5.49 0.32 -22.58
N ARG A 129 4.20 0.62 -22.74
CA ARG A 129 3.19 -0.30 -23.30
C ARG A 129 2.32 0.38 -24.34
N LEU A 130 2.00 -0.35 -25.40
CA LEU A 130 0.90 0.00 -26.31
C LEU A 130 -0.43 -0.43 -25.69
N TYR A 131 -0.85 0.25 -24.62
CA TYR A 131 -1.94 -0.18 -23.75
C TYR A 131 -3.32 -0.30 -24.44
N LYS A 132 -3.51 0.34 -25.61
CA LYS A 132 -4.72 0.17 -26.45
C LYS A 132 -4.70 -1.12 -27.28
N ILE A 133 -3.54 -1.73 -27.46
CA ILE A 133 -3.34 -2.99 -28.19
C ILE A 133 -3.18 -4.15 -27.20
N SER A 134 -2.33 -4.00 -26.19
CA SER A 134 -1.94 -5.07 -25.27
C SER A 134 -1.54 -4.53 -23.89
N GLN A 135 -1.75 -5.34 -22.84
CA GLN A 135 -1.33 -5.01 -21.46
C GLN A 135 0.10 -5.43 -21.14
N TYR A 136 0.82 -5.99 -22.11
CA TYR A 136 2.18 -6.50 -21.98
C TYR A 136 3.22 -5.44 -22.43
N PRO A 137 4.49 -5.57 -22.03
CA PRO A 137 5.55 -4.62 -22.36
C PRO A 137 5.83 -4.49 -23.86
N THR A 138 6.07 -3.27 -24.32
CA THR A 138 6.43 -2.94 -25.70
C THR A 138 7.92 -2.68 -25.83
N LEU A 139 8.43 -1.73 -25.04
CA LEU A 139 9.82 -1.28 -24.94
C LEU A 139 10.17 -1.13 -23.47
N ALA A 140 11.42 -1.37 -23.10
CA ALA A 140 11.92 -1.04 -21.77
C ALA A 140 13.38 -0.62 -21.81
N THR A 141 13.77 0.20 -20.84
CA THR A 141 15.15 0.62 -20.64
C THR A 141 15.57 0.33 -19.22
N ALA A 142 16.85 -0.01 -19.06
CA ALA A 142 17.46 -0.07 -17.76
C ALA A 142 18.86 0.54 -17.79
N CYS A 143 19.34 1.00 -16.65
CA CYS A 143 20.74 1.40 -16.49
C CYS A 143 21.30 0.90 -15.15
N SER A 144 22.61 0.69 -15.15
CA SER A 144 23.41 0.37 -13.99
C SER A 144 24.63 1.32 -13.96
N LYS A 145 25.49 1.18 -12.95
CA LYS A 145 26.78 1.90 -12.92
C LYS A 145 27.70 1.57 -14.11
N THR A 146 27.50 0.40 -14.72
CA THR A 146 28.42 -0.15 -15.74
C THR A 146 27.85 -0.14 -17.15
N ALA A 147 26.52 -0.14 -17.31
CA ALA A 147 25.92 -0.28 -18.63
C ALA A 147 24.51 0.31 -18.74
N TRP A 148 24.12 0.60 -19.98
CA TRP A 148 22.74 0.81 -20.40
C TRP A 148 22.17 -0.47 -21.00
N TYR A 149 20.85 -0.60 -20.95
CA TYR A 149 20.12 -1.75 -21.45
C TYR A 149 18.87 -1.30 -22.19
N GLY A 150 18.64 -1.89 -23.36
CA GLY A 150 17.41 -1.70 -24.13
C GLY A 150 16.74 -3.05 -24.35
N TRP A 151 15.47 -3.16 -23.99
CA TRP A 151 14.63 -4.32 -24.26
C TRP A 151 13.58 -3.99 -25.30
N VAL A 152 13.43 -4.89 -26.29
CA VAL A 152 12.41 -4.77 -27.33
C VAL A 152 11.58 -6.05 -27.36
N SER A 153 10.25 -5.92 -27.31
CA SER A 153 9.35 -7.05 -27.53
C SER A 153 9.52 -7.63 -28.95
N LYS A 154 9.28 -8.93 -29.13
CA LYS A 154 9.23 -9.57 -30.45
C LYS A 154 8.11 -8.99 -31.30
N TYR A 155 7.03 -8.53 -30.66
CA TYR A 155 5.92 -7.84 -31.33
C TYR A 155 6.37 -6.60 -32.12
N ILE A 156 7.29 -5.82 -31.56
CA ILE A 156 7.89 -4.64 -32.21
C ILE A 156 9.07 -5.04 -33.10
N ALA A 157 9.99 -5.87 -32.60
CA ALA A 157 11.22 -6.22 -33.31
C ALA A 157 10.97 -7.00 -34.61
N TYR A 158 9.86 -7.74 -34.70
CA TYR A 158 9.43 -8.42 -35.91
C TYR A 158 8.17 -7.75 -36.47
N PRO A 159 8.27 -6.97 -37.58
CA PRO A 159 7.15 -6.23 -38.13
C PRO A 159 5.90 -7.08 -38.43
N ASN A 160 6.09 -8.36 -38.79
CA ASN A 160 5.01 -9.29 -39.09
C ASN A 160 4.45 -10.05 -37.87
N SER A 161 5.01 -9.87 -36.66
CA SER A 161 4.51 -10.53 -35.45
C SER A 161 3.12 -10.02 -35.07
N ILE A 162 2.22 -10.92 -34.73
CA ILE A 162 0.85 -10.61 -34.30
C ILE A 162 0.63 -10.81 -32.79
N ASP A 163 1.63 -11.37 -32.09
CA ASP A 163 1.53 -11.74 -30.68
C ASP A 163 2.22 -10.67 -29.81
N PRO A 164 1.46 -9.88 -29.02
CA PRO A 164 2.00 -8.84 -28.16
C PRO A 164 2.12 -9.31 -26.71
N THR A 165 2.43 -10.58 -26.43
CA THR A 165 2.42 -11.15 -25.07
C THR A 165 3.80 -11.44 -24.46
N ASP A 166 4.88 -10.91 -25.05
CA ASP A 166 6.21 -11.01 -24.45
C ASP A 166 6.26 -10.36 -23.07
N MET A 167 7.07 -10.93 -22.18
CA MET A 167 7.30 -10.41 -20.82
C MET A 167 8.80 -10.22 -20.58
N ILE A 168 9.14 -9.31 -19.67
CA ILE A 168 10.53 -8.97 -19.35
C ILE A 168 11.06 -9.94 -18.29
N VAL A 169 12.32 -10.35 -18.45
CA VAL A 169 13.09 -11.12 -17.46
C VAL A 169 14.14 -10.19 -16.87
N LEU A 170 14.25 -10.12 -15.53
CA LEU A 170 15.24 -9.29 -14.84
C LEU A 170 16.11 -10.07 -13.85
N ASN A 171 15.57 -11.14 -13.25
CA ASN A 171 16.23 -11.89 -12.19
C ASN A 171 15.74 -13.35 -12.11
N PRO A 172 15.91 -14.15 -13.18
CA PRO A 172 15.37 -15.51 -13.26
C PRO A 172 16.04 -16.46 -12.26
N GLU A 173 17.27 -16.15 -11.83
CA GLU A 173 18.05 -16.90 -10.85
C GLU A 173 17.70 -16.54 -9.39
N ASN A 174 16.79 -15.57 -9.19
CA ASN A 174 16.36 -15.11 -7.88
C ASN A 174 17.53 -14.69 -6.94
N LYS A 175 18.55 -14.05 -7.51
CA LYS A 175 19.64 -13.43 -6.75
C LYS A 175 19.13 -12.23 -5.96
N THR A 176 19.84 -11.80 -4.93
CA THR A 176 19.51 -10.52 -4.27
C THR A 176 19.73 -9.39 -5.26
N LYS A 177 18.66 -8.70 -5.64
CA LYS A 177 18.67 -7.62 -6.64
C LYS A 177 17.76 -6.49 -6.20
N VAL A 178 18.14 -5.25 -6.48
CA VAL A 178 17.32 -4.07 -6.31
C VAL A 178 17.00 -3.50 -7.70
N VAL A 179 15.71 -3.36 -7.98
CA VAL A 179 15.19 -2.75 -9.20
C VAL A 179 14.50 -1.46 -8.80
N VAL A 180 15.04 -0.33 -9.22
CA VAL A 180 14.49 0.99 -8.89
C VAL A 180 13.62 1.47 -10.05
N ALA A 181 12.42 1.93 -9.74
CA ALA A 181 11.51 2.53 -10.71
C ALA A 181 10.67 3.64 -10.08
N HIS A 182 9.92 4.40 -10.88
CA HIS A 182 8.99 5.40 -10.39
C HIS A 182 7.55 4.89 -10.52
N ASN A 183 6.85 4.71 -9.41
CA ASN A 183 5.61 3.92 -9.34
C ASN A 183 5.85 2.45 -9.72
N ALA A 184 6.88 1.86 -9.11
CA ALA A 184 7.48 0.56 -9.45
C ALA A 184 6.51 -0.64 -9.54
N GLY A 185 5.33 -0.56 -8.92
CA GLY A 185 4.31 -1.59 -9.05
C GLY A 185 3.83 -1.80 -10.50
N PHE A 186 3.83 -0.73 -11.31
CA PHE A 186 3.51 -0.80 -12.73
C PHE A 186 4.57 -1.57 -13.52
N ASP A 187 5.84 -1.22 -13.30
CA ASP A 187 6.99 -1.83 -13.96
C ASP A 187 7.14 -3.30 -13.57
N ARG A 188 7.00 -3.59 -12.27
CA ARG A 188 7.00 -4.96 -11.74
C ARG A 188 5.99 -5.86 -12.43
N ALA A 189 4.80 -5.36 -12.75
CA ALA A 189 3.76 -6.14 -13.43
C ALA A 189 4.15 -6.53 -14.87
N GLN A 190 5.24 -5.99 -15.44
CA GLN A 190 5.75 -6.38 -16.75
C GLN A 190 6.87 -7.43 -16.68
N VAL A 191 7.30 -7.79 -15.47
CA VAL A 191 8.43 -8.69 -15.22
C VAL A 191 7.92 -10.09 -14.85
N ILE A 192 8.27 -11.09 -15.65
CA ILE A 192 7.75 -12.46 -15.52
C ILE A 192 8.19 -13.16 -14.23
N ASP A 193 9.33 -12.75 -13.67
CA ASP A 193 9.97 -13.40 -12.52
C ASP A 193 9.04 -13.46 -11.30
N GLY A 194 8.19 -12.45 -11.11
CA GLY A 194 7.28 -12.36 -9.98
C GLY A 194 6.04 -13.26 -10.10
N TYR A 195 5.71 -13.78 -11.28
CA TYR A 195 4.41 -14.42 -11.53
C TYR A 195 4.35 -15.90 -11.10
N ARG A 196 5.48 -16.59 -10.93
CA ARG A 196 5.46 -18.04 -10.60
C ARG A 196 5.16 -18.27 -9.11
N ILE A 197 4.12 -19.05 -8.80
CA ILE A 197 3.80 -19.45 -7.41
C ILE A 197 4.62 -20.63 -6.90
N ASN A 198 5.03 -21.55 -7.80
CA ASN A 198 5.86 -22.70 -7.46
C ASN A 198 7.36 -22.35 -7.45
N SER A 199 7.66 -21.06 -7.24
CA SER A 199 9.02 -20.56 -7.03
C SER A 199 9.19 -20.17 -5.57
N ASP A 200 10.45 -20.10 -5.14
CA ASP A 200 10.81 -19.53 -3.85
C ASP A 200 10.39 -18.05 -3.79
N VAL A 201 10.32 -17.48 -2.58
CA VAL A 201 10.08 -16.04 -2.37
C VAL A 201 11.07 -15.22 -3.19
N SER A 202 10.60 -14.13 -3.81
CA SER A 202 11.47 -13.27 -4.61
C SER A 202 12.48 -12.51 -3.73
N ASN A 203 13.75 -12.57 -4.13
CA ASN A 203 14.84 -11.78 -3.59
C ASN A 203 15.01 -10.45 -4.31
N THR A 204 14.19 -10.15 -5.32
CA THR A 204 14.16 -8.85 -5.99
C THR A 204 13.44 -7.83 -5.10
N PHE A 205 14.04 -6.68 -4.86
CA PHE A 205 13.40 -5.54 -4.22
C PHE A 205 13.07 -4.47 -5.27
N PHE A 206 11.79 -4.35 -5.62
CA PHE A 206 11.28 -3.25 -6.44
C PHE A 206 11.15 -1.99 -5.59
N LEU A 207 12.18 -1.15 -5.61
CA LEU A 207 12.23 0.09 -4.84
C LEU A 207 11.58 1.22 -5.61
N ASP A 208 10.48 1.74 -5.08
CA ASP A 208 9.70 2.81 -5.69
C ASP A 208 10.21 4.20 -5.25
N THR A 209 10.72 5.00 -6.19
CA THR A 209 11.15 6.39 -5.93
C THR A 209 9.97 7.25 -5.46
N LEU A 210 8.75 6.95 -5.87
CA LEU A 210 7.56 7.62 -5.36
C LEU A 210 7.35 7.27 -3.87
N ALA A 211 7.50 6.01 -3.47
CA ALA A 211 7.45 5.61 -2.06
C ALA A 211 8.56 6.27 -1.23
N LEU A 212 9.78 6.34 -1.76
CA LEU A 212 10.90 7.07 -1.13
C LEU A 212 10.58 8.56 -0.94
N TYR A 213 9.95 9.21 -1.91
CA TYR A 213 9.50 10.59 -1.76
C TYR A 213 8.53 10.73 -0.60
N PHE A 214 7.53 9.84 -0.49
CA PHE A 214 6.56 9.93 0.60
C PHE A 214 7.16 9.68 1.97
N ALA A 215 8.02 8.66 2.11
CA ALA A 215 8.76 8.44 3.35
C ALA A 215 9.77 9.56 3.66
N GLY A 216 10.34 10.16 2.62
CA GLY A 216 11.36 11.20 2.72
C GLY A 216 10.81 12.60 2.95
N TYR A 217 9.59 12.92 2.53
CA TYR A 217 9.10 14.31 2.44
C TYR A 217 7.67 14.54 2.91
N SER A 218 6.79 13.53 2.92
CA SER A 218 5.35 13.79 2.99
C SER A 218 4.78 13.99 4.39
N PHE A 219 5.64 14.02 5.41
CA PHE A 219 5.21 14.30 6.77
C PHE A 219 4.61 15.71 6.93
N TYR A 220 4.91 16.70 6.07
CA TYR A 220 4.58 18.10 6.36
C TYR A 220 4.34 19.00 5.11
N THR A 221 3.35 18.71 4.25
CA THR A 221 2.94 19.68 3.21
C THR A 221 1.93 20.72 3.73
N ARG A 222 2.13 22.01 3.39
CA ARG A 222 1.26 23.12 3.85
C ARG A 222 -0.21 22.99 3.45
N GLU A 223 -0.54 22.23 2.40
CA GLU A 223 -1.95 21.95 2.03
C GLU A 223 -2.64 20.96 2.99
N ASN A 224 -1.93 19.93 3.47
CA ASN A 224 -2.41 19.11 4.58
C ASN A 224 -2.51 19.99 5.84
N MET A 225 -1.58 20.94 6.01
CA MET A 225 -1.60 21.90 7.11
C MET A 225 -2.70 22.95 7.06
N LYS A 226 -3.15 23.49 5.91
CA LYS A 226 -4.28 24.43 5.84
C LYS A 226 -5.61 23.82 6.31
N SER A 227 -5.66 22.50 6.38
CA SER A 227 -6.75 21.77 7.03
C SER A 227 -6.53 21.62 8.53
N LEU A 228 -5.28 21.44 8.99
CA LEU A 228 -4.85 21.33 10.39
C LEU A 228 -4.79 22.67 11.16
N SER A 229 -4.31 23.75 10.54
CA SER A 229 -4.18 25.09 11.16
C SER A 229 -5.52 25.74 11.49
N ARG A 230 -6.62 25.22 10.91
CA ARG A 230 -7.98 25.57 11.33
C ARG A 230 -8.41 24.93 12.65
N PHE A 231 -7.68 23.92 13.11
CA PHE A 231 -7.97 23.17 14.34
C PHE A 231 -6.98 23.46 15.48
N ASP A 232 -5.82 24.08 15.21
CA ASP A 232 -4.87 24.45 16.26
C ASP A 232 -3.94 25.61 15.83
N PRO A 233 -4.12 26.84 16.36
CA PRO A 233 -3.24 28.00 16.14
C PRO A 233 -1.79 27.75 16.58
N PHE A 234 -1.57 26.85 17.54
CA PHE A 234 -0.24 26.48 18.03
C PHE A 234 0.59 25.76 16.94
N LEU A 235 -0.04 25.06 15.99
CA LEU A 235 0.69 24.43 14.88
C LEU A 235 1.33 25.47 13.96
N GLU A 236 0.76 26.66 13.81
CA GLU A 236 1.42 27.74 13.07
C GLU A 236 2.68 28.22 13.81
N GLU A 237 2.56 28.54 15.10
CA GLU A 237 3.67 29.05 15.92
C GLU A 237 4.80 28.02 16.14
N PHE A 238 4.46 26.76 16.38
CA PHE A 238 5.41 25.66 16.57
C PHE A 238 6.31 25.44 15.35
N PHE A 239 5.74 25.56 14.14
CA PHE A 239 6.48 25.31 12.91
C PHE A 239 7.14 26.57 12.34
N GLU A 240 6.70 27.77 12.74
CA GLU A 240 7.39 29.03 12.44
C GLU A 240 8.69 29.18 13.26
N ASN A 241 8.74 28.63 14.48
CA ASN A 241 9.87 28.79 15.40
C ASN A 241 10.94 27.67 15.34
N ASN A 242 10.76 26.61 14.55
CA ASN A 242 11.82 25.60 14.32
C ASN A 242 12.61 25.96 13.05
N GLU A 243 13.89 26.32 13.19
CA GLU A 243 14.78 26.81 12.11
C GLU A 243 15.05 25.85 10.93
N ASP A 244 14.53 24.61 10.97
CA ASP A 244 14.64 23.66 9.85
C ASP A 244 13.64 23.99 8.73
N THR A 245 13.77 25.21 8.23
CA THR A 245 12.98 25.83 7.17
C THR A 245 13.15 25.17 5.80
N THR A 246 14.07 24.20 5.66
CA THR A 246 14.24 23.39 4.45
C THR A 246 13.06 22.45 4.18
N PHE A 247 12.26 22.12 5.21
CA PHE A 247 11.06 21.29 5.11
C PHE A 247 9.81 22.04 4.62
N TYR A 248 9.79 23.37 4.76
CA TYR A 248 8.58 24.19 4.63
C TYR A 248 8.53 24.93 3.32
N ASN A 249 8.55 24.18 2.21
CA ASN A 249 8.41 24.85 0.92
C ASN A 249 6.93 25.18 0.68
N LYS A 250 6.60 26.48 0.68
CA LYS A 250 5.25 27.06 0.45
C LYS A 250 4.60 26.64 -0.90
N THR A 251 5.31 25.87 -1.71
CA THR A 251 5.10 25.68 -3.15
C THR A 251 5.10 24.20 -3.59
N ILE A 252 5.08 23.23 -2.67
CA ILE A 252 5.03 21.80 -3.03
C ILE A 252 3.67 21.49 -3.66
N LYS A 253 3.55 21.63 -4.98
CA LYS A 253 2.40 21.13 -5.75
C LYS A 253 2.29 19.63 -5.50
N LYS A 254 1.07 19.13 -5.24
CA LYS A 254 0.71 17.70 -5.12
C LYS A 254 1.01 16.85 -6.37
N ASN A 255 1.60 17.43 -7.41
CA ASN A 255 2.02 16.67 -8.57
C ASN A 255 3.21 15.78 -8.21
N THR A 256 2.99 14.46 -8.29
CA THR A 256 3.99 13.44 -7.92
C THR A 256 4.39 12.60 -9.11
N THR A 257 4.23 13.10 -10.33
CA THR A 257 4.79 12.45 -11.52
C THR A 257 6.32 12.52 -11.49
N LEU A 258 6.99 11.60 -12.20
CA LEU A 258 8.44 11.60 -12.36
C LEU A 258 8.96 12.98 -12.77
N LYS A 259 8.39 13.58 -13.84
CA LYS A 259 8.72 14.94 -14.30
C LYS A 259 8.68 15.96 -13.16
N ALA A 260 7.54 16.02 -12.45
CA ALA A 260 7.34 17.02 -11.42
C ALA A 260 8.26 16.86 -10.21
N LEU A 261 8.68 15.64 -9.87
CA LEU A 261 9.63 15.41 -8.79
C LEU A 261 11.07 15.59 -9.24
N TYR A 262 11.41 15.17 -10.46
CA TYR A 262 12.72 15.32 -11.05
C TYR A 262 13.09 16.81 -11.20
N GLU A 263 12.24 17.61 -11.86
CA GLU A 263 12.43 19.07 -12.01
C GLU A 263 12.42 19.82 -10.66
N ARG A 264 11.86 19.21 -9.61
CA ARG A 264 11.83 19.80 -8.27
C ARG A 264 13.11 19.53 -7.48
N PHE A 265 13.64 18.33 -7.56
CA PHE A 265 14.72 17.88 -6.70
C PHE A 265 16.08 17.85 -7.37
N VAL A 266 16.13 17.85 -8.70
CA VAL A 266 17.36 17.89 -9.48
C VAL A 266 17.57 19.30 -10.04
N PRO A 267 18.67 19.99 -9.69
CA PRO A 267 18.93 21.36 -10.14
C PRO A 267 19.02 21.48 -11.66
N ASN A 268 18.37 22.50 -12.23
CA ASN A 268 18.36 22.80 -13.67
C ASN A 268 17.86 21.65 -14.56
N ALA A 269 17.13 20.70 -13.98
CA ALA A 269 16.59 19.56 -14.71
C ALA A 269 15.28 19.91 -15.43
N GLU A 270 15.13 19.39 -16.65
CA GLU A 270 13.89 19.41 -17.42
C GLU A 270 13.65 17.99 -17.97
N LEU A 271 12.40 17.56 -18.02
CA LEU A 271 12.04 16.27 -18.60
C LEU A 271 10.92 16.43 -19.63
N ASP A 272 11.25 16.15 -20.89
CA ASP A 272 10.29 16.13 -21.99
C ASP A 272 9.37 14.89 -21.86
N LYS A 273 8.06 15.11 -22.03
CA LYS A 273 7.02 14.07 -21.97
C LYS A 273 6.15 14.03 -23.22
N ASP A 274 6.48 14.78 -24.26
CA ASP A 274 5.62 14.92 -25.44
C ASP A 274 5.50 13.60 -26.22
N LEU A 275 6.59 12.84 -26.29
CA LEU A 275 6.61 11.55 -27.00
C LEU A 275 5.81 10.44 -26.31
N ARG A 276 5.40 10.62 -25.05
CA ARG A 276 4.59 9.64 -24.32
C ARG A 276 3.28 9.33 -25.05
N ALA A 277 2.67 10.33 -25.68
CA ALA A 277 1.40 10.20 -26.38
C ALA A 277 1.46 9.22 -27.57
N GLU A 278 2.64 8.90 -28.09
CA GLU A 278 2.81 7.91 -29.17
C GLU A 278 2.49 6.48 -28.71
N PHE A 279 2.58 6.19 -27.41
CA PHE A 279 2.18 4.90 -26.85
C PHE A 279 0.65 4.74 -26.74
N ASP A 280 -0.12 5.81 -27.00
CA ASP A 280 -1.57 5.76 -27.19
C ASP A 280 -1.95 5.28 -28.61
N ALA A 281 -0.98 4.94 -29.45
CA ALA A 281 -1.21 4.43 -30.80
C ALA A 281 -2.03 3.12 -30.80
N THR A 282 -2.89 2.99 -31.81
CA THR A 282 -3.61 1.74 -32.11
C THR A 282 -2.92 0.91 -33.21
N ASP A 283 -1.78 1.36 -33.71
CA ASP A 283 -0.95 0.64 -34.69
C ASP A 283 0.53 0.68 -34.26
N LYS A 284 1.13 -0.51 -34.11
CA LYS A 284 2.54 -0.67 -33.73
C LYS A 284 3.53 -0.07 -34.73
N LYS A 285 3.14 0.16 -35.99
CA LYS A 285 4.01 0.76 -37.01
C LYS A 285 4.52 2.13 -36.61
N ILE A 286 3.77 2.87 -35.78
CA ILE A 286 4.20 4.15 -35.23
C ILE A 286 5.46 3.97 -34.37
N ILE A 287 5.46 2.98 -33.47
CA ILE A 287 6.61 2.64 -32.62
C ILE A 287 7.80 2.20 -33.45
N ILE A 288 7.58 1.35 -34.46
CA ILE A 288 8.64 0.86 -35.35
C ILE A 288 9.30 2.02 -36.12
N LYS A 289 8.50 2.94 -36.67
CA LYS A 289 9.01 4.10 -37.43
C LYS A 289 9.77 5.11 -36.56
N ARG A 290 9.32 5.32 -35.32
CA ARG A 290 9.91 6.29 -34.37
C ARG A 290 10.80 5.65 -33.31
N PHE A 291 11.27 4.43 -33.55
CA PHE A 291 11.92 3.57 -32.55
C PHE A 291 13.05 4.28 -31.78
N GLN A 292 13.97 4.96 -32.48
CA GLN A 292 15.10 5.65 -31.83
C GLN A 292 14.63 6.76 -30.88
N SER A 293 13.71 7.61 -31.33
CA SER A 293 13.17 8.71 -30.51
C SER A 293 12.44 8.18 -29.28
N LEU A 294 11.67 7.09 -29.45
CA LEU A 294 10.89 6.51 -28.35
C LEU A 294 11.76 5.75 -27.35
N MET A 295 12.80 5.04 -27.81
CA MET A 295 13.79 4.45 -26.90
C MET A 295 14.59 5.52 -26.15
N ASN A 296 14.94 6.62 -26.82
CA ASN A 296 15.58 7.76 -26.14
C ASN A 296 14.67 8.35 -25.06
N TYR A 297 13.39 8.55 -25.35
CA TYR A 297 12.40 8.95 -24.34
C TYR A 297 12.35 7.99 -23.14
N CYS A 298 12.29 6.66 -23.36
CA CYS A 298 12.30 5.68 -22.26
C CYS A 298 13.60 5.78 -21.43
N SER A 299 14.74 5.93 -22.12
CA SER A 299 16.03 6.04 -21.45
C SER A 299 16.21 7.36 -20.68
N ASP A 300 15.58 8.44 -21.12
CA ASP A 300 15.56 9.73 -20.41
C ASP A 300 14.74 9.61 -19.11
N ASP A 301 13.62 8.90 -19.14
CA ASP A 301 12.85 8.56 -17.94
C ASP A 301 13.64 7.70 -16.96
N THR A 302 14.42 6.75 -17.49
CA THR A 302 15.30 5.90 -16.69
C THR A 302 16.42 6.71 -16.04
N ALA A 303 17.07 7.62 -16.79
CA ALA A 303 18.09 8.54 -16.26
C ALA A 303 17.50 9.46 -15.17
N ALA A 304 16.36 10.09 -15.44
CA ALA A 304 15.68 10.96 -14.48
C ALA A 304 15.29 10.21 -13.20
N THR A 305 14.87 8.95 -13.32
CA THR A 305 14.57 8.08 -12.16
C THR A 305 15.83 7.79 -11.34
N PHE A 306 16.96 7.54 -11.99
CA PHE A 306 18.25 7.35 -11.33
C PHE A 306 18.70 8.60 -10.57
N GLU A 307 18.69 9.76 -11.23
CA GLU A 307 19.09 11.02 -10.60
C GLU A 307 18.15 11.40 -9.44
N LEU A 308 16.85 11.15 -9.61
CA LEU A 308 15.89 11.33 -8.53
C LEU A 308 16.16 10.37 -7.36
N LEU A 309 16.50 9.10 -7.60
CA LEU A 309 16.92 8.16 -6.56
C LEU A 309 18.08 8.72 -5.74
N MET A 310 19.10 9.29 -6.39
CA MET A 310 20.26 9.90 -5.73
C MET A 310 19.87 11.05 -4.81
N GLN A 311 18.79 11.76 -5.11
CA GLN A 311 18.26 12.79 -4.22
C GLN A 311 17.40 12.22 -3.08
N LEU A 312 16.57 11.21 -3.36
CA LEU A 312 15.57 10.73 -2.41
C LEU A 312 16.13 9.70 -1.41
N TYR A 313 16.99 8.78 -1.85
CA TYR A 313 17.45 7.67 -1.02
C TYR A 313 18.25 8.10 0.22
N PRO A 314 19.23 9.02 0.14
CA PRO A 314 19.97 9.46 1.33
C PRO A 314 19.06 10.12 2.39
N ARG A 315 17.98 10.77 1.94
CA ARG A 315 16.99 11.40 2.83
C ARG A 315 16.07 10.37 3.46
N PHE A 316 15.63 9.39 2.68
CA PHE A 316 14.91 8.24 3.22
C PHE A 316 15.75 7.53 4.28
N GLU A 317 17.01 7.20 3.98
CA GLU A 317 17.91 6.49 4.89
C GLU A 317 18.09 7.22 6.24
N LYS A 318 18.30 8.55 6.20
CA LYS A 318 18.37 9.38 7.42
C LYS A 318 17.09 9.35 8.27
N LYS A 319 15.94 9.06 7.65
CA LYS A 319 14.62 9.02 8.30
C LYS A 319 14.13 7.62 8.62
N ILE A 320 14.78 6.56 8.14
CA ILE A 320 14.39 5.19 8.50
C ILE A 320 14.51 5.06 10.02
N LEU A 321 13.38 4.80 10.67
CA LEU A 321 13.32 4.72 12.12
C LEU A 321 13.57 3.30 12.62
N HIS A 322 13.29 2.29 11.78
CA HIS A 322 13.58 0.89 12.08
C HIS A 322 13.93 0.09 10.81
N PRO A 323 14.92 -0.84 10.83
CA PRO A 323 15.33 -1.63 9.66
C PRO A 323 14.20 -2.48 9.04
N SER A 324 13.18 -2.84 9.83
CA SER A 324 12.01 -3.60 9.33
C SER A 324 11.23 -2.83 8.28
N GLN A 325 11.37 -1.50 8.19
CA GLN A 325 10.75 -0.71 7.14
C GLN A 325 11.23 -1.18 5.76
N LEU A 326 12.54 -1.34 5.55
CA LEU A 326 13.07 -1.76 4.25
C LEU A 326 12.57 -3.16 3.85
N VAL A 327 12.56 -4.09 4.81
CA VAL A 327 12.03 -5.45 4.64
C VAL A 327 10.55 -5.39 4.29
N GLY A 328 9.75 -4.64 5.06
CA GLY A 328 8.32 -4.48 4.82
C GLY A 328 8.00 -3.90 3.43
N LEU A 329 8.78 -2.92 2.96
CA LEU A 329 8.62 -2.36 1.61
C LEU A 329 8.84 -3.39 0.52
N LYS A 330 9.91 -4.20 0.64
CA LYS A 330 10.20 -5.30 -0.28
C LYS A 330 9.05 -6.31 -0.29
N GLU A 331 8.64 -6.78 0.89
CA GLU A 331 7.65 -7.85 1.00
C GLU A 331 6.28 -7.41 0.47
N ILE A 332 5.82 -6.20 0.81
CA ILE A 332 4.57 -5.63 0.29
C ILE A 332 4.61 -5.45 -1.23
N GLY A 333 5.73 -4.90 -1.73
CA GLY A 333 5.95 -4.70 -3.16
C GLY A 333 5.94 -6.02 -3.94
N ASN A 334 6.30 -7.13 -3.30
CA ASN A 334 6.34 -8.47 -3.88
C ASN A 334 5.04 -9.28 -3.72
N SER A 335 3.96 -8.67 -3.21
CA SER A 335 2.66 -9.33 -3.13
C SER A 335 2.17 -9.83 -4.50
N LYS A 336 1.43 -10.94 -4.50
CA LYS A 336 0.84 -11.54 -5.71
C LYS A 336 -0.46 -12.25 -5.39
N VAL A 337 -1.39 -12.27 -6.32
CA VAL A 337 -2.72 -12.86 -6.15
C VAL A 337 -2.92 -13.96 -7.18
N VAL A 338 -3.57 -15.06 -6.78
CA VAL A 338 -3.96 -16.16 -7.66
C VAL A 338 -5.45 -16.09 -7.93
N VAL A 339 -5.83 -16.17 -9.20
CA VAL A 339 -7.22 -16.12 -9.66
C VAL A 339 -7.52 -17.28 -10.59
N ASP A 340 -8.76 -17.75 -10.56
CA ASP A 340 -9.30 -18.63 -11.58
C ASP A 340 -9.63 -17.80 -12.84
N PRO A 341 -9.15 -18.19 -14.04
CA PRO A 341 -9.36 -17.41 -15.27
C PRO A 341 -10.84 -17.23 -15.64
N LEU A 342 -11.65 -18.27 -15.47
CA LEU A 342 -13.07 -18.26 -15.82
C LEU A 342 -13.86 -17.44 -14.80
N LYS A 343 -13.56 -17.59 -13.50
CA LYS A 343 -14.17 -16.76 -12.45
C LYS A 343 -13.79 -15.30 -12.63
N TRP A 344 -12.55 -14.99 -13.01
CA TRP A 344 -12.10 -13.63 -13.26
C TRP A 344 -12.82 -12.99 -14.46
N GLN A 345 -12.96 -13.73 -15.56
CA GLN A 345 -13.70 -13.25 -16.73
C GLN A 345 -15.18 -13.05 -16.42
N LYS A 346 -15.80 -14.01 -15.74
CA LYS A 346 -17.19 -13.92 -15.28
C LYS A 346 -17.38 -12.72 -14.35
N TYR A 347 -16.50 -12.55 -13.37
CA TYR A 347 -16.50 -11.41 -12.46
C TYR A 347 -16.47 -10.07 -13.21
N GLN A 348 -15.65 -9.94 -14.25
CA GLN A 348 -15.63 -8.73 -15.07
C GLN A 348 -16.95 -8.47 -15.79
N ASN A 349 -17.49 -9.48 -16.46
CA ASN A 349 -18.71 -9.36 -17.26
C ASN A 349 -19.94 -9.10 -16.39
N ASP A 350 -20.09 -9.85 -15.30
CA ASP A 350 -21.22 -9.77 -14.39
C ASP A 350 -21.24 -8.39 -13.71
N ASN A 351 -20.10 -7.93 -13.17
CA ASN A 351 -20.05 -6.64 -12.49
C ASN A 351 -20.18 -5.45 -13.45
N GLU A 352 -19.68 -5.53 -14.69
CA GLU A 352 -19.94 -4.49 -15.69
C GLU A 352 -21.42 -4.41 -16.05
N THR A 353 -22.10 -5.55 -16.17
CA THR A 353 -23.54 -5.63 -16.47
C THR A 353 -24.38 -5.10 -15.31
N LEU A 354 -24.06 -5.53 -14.08
CA LEU A 354 -24.72 -5.07 -12.85
C LEU A 354 -24.49 -3.57 -12.64
N ALA A 355 -23.27 -3.06 -12.81
CA ALA A 355 -22.98 -1.65 -12.65
C ALA A 355 -23.68 -0.78 -13.70
N LYS A 356 -23.71 -1.21 -14.97
CA LYS A 356 -24.49 -0.54 -16.03
C LYS A 356 -25.98 -0.50 -15.68
N SER A 357 -26.52 -1.62 -15.20
CA SER A 357 -27.94 -1.72 -14.79
C SER A 357 -28.25 -0.83 -13.58
N ALA A 358 -27.38 -0.82 -12.57
CA ALA A 358 -27.51 0.04 -11.39
C ALA A 358 -27.44 1.52 -11.76
N LEU A 359 -26.52 1.93 -12.64
CA LEU A 359 -26.45 3.32 -13.13
C LEU A 359 -27.70 3.70 -13.96
N ALA A 360 -28.22 2.79 -14.78
CA ALA A 360 -29.47 3.02 -15.51
C ALA A 360 -30.67 3.16 -14.56
N ASN A 361 -30.75 2.31 -13.54
CA ASN A 361 -31.78 2.34 -12.51
C ASN A 361 -31.69 3.61 -11.65
N SER A 362 -30.48 4.03 -11.25
CA SER A 362 -30.30 5.29 -10.53
C SER A 362 -30.80 6.47 -11.36
N LYS A 363 -30.47 6.51 -12.66
CA LYS A 363 -31.01 7.49 -13.60
C LYS A 363 -32.54 7.45 -13.70
N LYS A 364 -33.16 6.26 -13.72
CA LYS A 364 -34.62 6.11 -13.74
C LYS A 364 -35.28 6.68 -12.47
N GLN A 365 -34.72 6.39 -11.30
CA GLN A 365 -35.27 6.88 -10.01
C GLN A 365 -35.19 8.40 -9.91
N ILE A 366 -34.05 9.00 -10.26
CA ILE A 366 -33.91 10.46 -10.18
C ILE A 366 -34.80 11.19 -11.19
N LEU A 367 -35.05 10.61 -12.38
CA LEU A 367 -35.99 11.15 -13.34
C LEU A 367 -37.45 11.04 -12.87
N LYS A 368 -37.81 9.94 -12.21
CA LYS A 368 -39.14 9.76 -11.60
C LYS A 368 -39.37 10.81 -10.51
N PHE A 369 -38.39 11.00 -9.62
CA PHE A 369 -38.43 12.05 -8.60
C PHE A 369 -38.58 13.44 -9.22
N ALA A 370 -37.76 13.79 -10.23
CA ALA A 370 -37.82 15.09 -10.88
C ALA A 370 -39.19 15.38 -11.52
N LYS A 371 -39.81 14.37 -12.15
CA LYS A 371 -41.18 14.48 -12.68
C LYS A 371 -42.22 14.71 -11.59
N SER A 372 -42.12 13.99 -10.47
CA SER A 372 -43.05 14.15 -9.33
C SER A 372 -43.00 15.56 -8.71
N GLN A 373 -41.86 16.24 -8.85
CA GLN A 373 -41.63 17.59 -8.33
C GLN A 373 -41.82 18.68 -9.40
N ASN A 374 -42.30 18.29 -10.60
CA ASN A 374 -42.51 19.17 -11.75
C ASN A 374 -41.25 19.98 -12.17
N ILE A 375 -40.08 19.34 -12.12
CA ILE A 375 -38.80 19.99 -12.40
C ILE A 375 -38.48 19.85 -13.90
N ALA A 376 -38.34 20.97 -14.61
CA ALA A 376 -38.07 21.01 -16.05
C ALA A 376 -36.73 20.34 -16.41
N LEU A 377 -36.75 19.42 -17.39
CA LEU A 377 -35.59 18.64 -17.83
C LEU A 377 -34.95 19.24 -19.09
N VAL A 378 -33.76 19.82 -19.00
CA VAL A 378 -32.99 20.27 -20.18
C VAL A 378 -32.05 19.16 -20.69
N LYS A 379 -32.04 18.85 -22.00
CA LYS A 379 -31.17 17.84 -22.62
C LYS A 379 -29.69 18.23 -22.50
N VAL A 380 -28.84 17.30 -22.06
CA VAL A 380 -27.35 17.44 -22.08
C VAL A 380 -26.73 16.09 -22.46
N PRO A 381 -25.62 16.06 -23.22
CA PRO A 381 -25.00 14.82 -23.70
C PRO A 381 -24.40 13.99 -22.55
N ALA A 382 -24.57 12.68 -22.62
CA ALA A 382 -23.93 11.59 -21.84
C ALA A 382 -23.84 11.75 -20.30
N PHE A 383 -24.51 10.84 -19.57
CA PHE A 383 -24.39 10.69 -18.11
C PHE A 383 -23.02 10.12 -17.73
N THR A 384 -22.11 10.92 -17.16
CA THR A 384 -20.90 10.41 -16.49
C THR A 384 -21.01 10.55 -14.97
N SER A 385 -20.23 9.78 -14.20
CA SER A 385 -20.18 9.89 -12.73
C SER A 385 -19.77 11.29 -12.26
N THR A 386 -19.06 12.04 -13.09
CA THR A 386 -18.64 13.42 -12.86
C THR A 386 -19.83 14.36 -13.03
N THR A 387 -20.62 14.18 -14.09
CA THR A 387 -21.84 14.96 -14.34
C THR A 387 -22.86 14.83 -13.20
N LEU A 388 -23.00 13.65 -12.57
CA LEU A 388 -23.89 13.44 -11.42
C LEU A 388 -23.46 14.21 -10.16
N LYS A 389 -22.16 14.41 -9.94
CA LYS A 389 -21.64 15.19 -8.79
C LYS A 389 -21.99 16.67 -8.91
N ASP A 390 -22.01 17.19 -10.13
CA ASP A 390 -22.32 18.60 -10.40
C ASP A 390 -23.82 18.90 -10.41
N LEU A 391 -24.67 17.87 -10.59
CA LEU A 391 -26.14 18.01 -10.62
C LEU A 391 -26.79 18.10 -9.23
N LEU A 392 -26.06 17.79 -8.16
CA LEU A 392 -26.51 17.94 -6.78
C LEU A 392 -25.57 18.88 -6.00
N PRO A 393 -25.50 20.19 -6.34
CA PRO A 393 -24.76 21.19 -5.58
C PRO A 393 -25.46 21.48 -4.25
N ILE A 394 -25.59 20.47 -3.41
CA ILE A 394 -26.15 20.57 -2.08
C ILE A 394 -25.02 21.02 -1.16
N LYS A 395 -24.88 22.33 -1.00
CA LYS A 395 -24.14 22.89 0.13
C LYS A 395 -24.97 22.67 1.39
N TRP A 396 -24.62 21.61 2.12
CA TRP A 396 -25.09 21.33 3.48
C TRP A 396 -24.61 22.44 4.43
N LYS A 397 -25.52 22.99 5.24
CA LYS A 397 -25.16 23.78 6.43
C LYS A 397 -25.19 22.80 7.61
N PRO A 398 -24.10 22.62 8.35
CA PRO A 398 -24.10 21.77 9.54
C PRO A 398 -25.13 22.28 10.57
N PRO A 399 -25.75 21.40 11.37
CA PRO A 399 -26.66 21.78 12.46
C PRO A 399 -25.94 22.35 13.69
N PHE A 400 -24.62 22.59 13.62
CA PHE A 400 -23.83 23.09 14.75
C PHE A 400 -23.90 24.62 14.79
N GLU A 401 -24.84 25.14 15.58
CA GLU A 401 -24.79 26.52 16.05
C GLU A 401 -23.75 26.61 17.18
N HIS A 402 -22.70 27.40 16.92
CA HIS A 402 -21.67 27.86 17.85
C HIS A 402 -20.75 26.80 18.53
N GLY A 403 -19.45 26.86 18.20
CA GLY A 403 -18.37 26.51 19.13
C GLY A 403 -17.66 25.15 18.98
N SER A 404 -18.10 24.25 18.10
CA SER A 404 -17.34 23.02 17.79
C SER A 404 -16.75 23.11 16.39
N ALA A 405 -15.45 22.78 16.28
CA ALA A 405 -14.69 22.97 15.06
C ALA A 405 -15.32 22.22 13.87
N ASP A 406 -15.82 23.02 12.93
CA ASP A 406 -16.41 22.64 11.66
C ASP A 406 -15.51 21.63 10.92
N PRO A 407 -15.99 20.41 10.59
CA PRO A 407 -15.23 19.50 9.75
C PRO A 407 -15.12 20.14 8.36
N GLY A 408 -14.03 20.86 8.11
CA GLY A 408 -13.80 21.64 6.88
C GLY A 408 -13.94 20.85 5.56
N PHE A 409 -14.01 19.52 5.65
CA PHE A 409 -14.38 18.62 4.58
C PHE A 409 -15.81 18.84 4.03
N LEU A 410 -16.77 19.21 4.88
CA LEU A 410 -18.17 19.41 4.50
C LEU A 410 -18.43 20.79 3.88
N LYS A 411 -17.63 21.82 4.24
CA LYS A 411 -17.67 23.15 3.61
C LYS A 411 -17.31 23.15 2.12
N ASN A 412 -16.51 22.17 1.67
CA ASN A 412 -15.99 22.08 0.30
C ASN A 412 -16.56 20.91 -0.51
N SER A 413 -17.35 20.01 0.09
CA SER A 413 -18.02 18.95 -0.67
C SER A 413 -19.19 19.55 -1.46
N LYS A 414 -19.00 19.72 -2.77
CA LYS A 414 -20.05 20.21 -3.68
C LYS A 414 -21.23 19.22 -3.85
N SER A 415 -21.23 18.04 -3.23
CA SER A 415 -22.27 17.02 -3.44
C SER A 415 -22.45 16.07 -2.25
N LEU A 416 -23.70 15.71 -1.91
CA LEU A 416 -24.03 14.65 -0.95
C LEU A 416 -23.73 13.22 -1.46
N LEU A 417 -23.42 13.10 -2.75
CA LEU A 417 -22.97 11.85 -3.40
C LEU A 417 -21.44 11.68 -3.33
N TYR A 418 -20.75 12.56 -2.62
CA TYR A 418 -19.32 12.42 -2.47
C TYR A 418 -18.99 11.14 -1.70
N LYS A 419 -18.15 10.27 -2.28
CA LYS A 419 -17.87 8.92 -1.75
C LYS A 419 -17.54 8.84 -0.27
N ARG A 420 -16.81 9.82 0.29
CA ARG A 420 -16.48 9.83 1.73
C ARG A 420 -17.71 10.00 2.64
N LEU A 421 -18.85 10.41 2.08
CA LEU A 421 -20.13 10.52 2.80
C LEU A 421 -20.97 9.24 2.70
N GLN A 422 -20.58 8.26 1.87
CA GLN A 422 -21.27 6.97 1.74
C GLN A 422 -21.53 6.28 3.09
N PRO A 423 -20.56 6.21 4.04
CA PRO A 423 -20.80 5.56 5.32
C PRO A 423 -21.91 6.22 6.15
N LEU A 424 -22.17 7.51 5.95
CA LEU A 424 -23.23 8.24 6.65
C LEU A 424 -24.62 7.88 6.10
N TRP A 425 -24.72 7.53 4.82
CA TRP A 425 -25.94 6.97 4.24
C TRP A 425 -26.15 5.53 4.72
N GLU A 426 -25.08 4.72 4.72
CA GLU A 426 -25.14 3.30 5.10
C GLU A 426 -25.49 3.08 6.57
N ASN A 427 -24.96 3.90 7.47
CA ASN A 427 -25.28 3.82 8.89
C ASN A 427 -26.59 4.54 9.27
N GLY A 428 -27.31 5.07 8.27
CA GLY A 428 -28.57 5.79 8.46
C GLY A 428 -28.44 7.14 9.18
N SER A 429 -27.25 7.72 9.28
CA SER A 429 -27.08 9.11 9.78
C SER A 429 -27.64 10.13 8.80
N PHE A 430 -27.52 9.84 7.50
CA PHE A 430 -28.23 10.52 6.41
C PHE A 430 -29.42 9.68 6.00
N GLN A 431 -30.60 10.31 5.99
CA GLN A 431 -31.85 9.68 5.61
C GLN A 431 -32.63 10.62 4.71
N THR A 432 -33.52 10.07 3.89
CA THR A 432 -34.54 10.87 3.23
C THR A 432 -35.89 10.20 3.30
N GLU A 433 -36.92 11.02 3.47
CA GLU A 433 -38.33 10.57 3.49
C GLU A 433 -38.81 10.15 2.09
N ASN A 434 -38.07 10.52 1.03
CA ASN A 434 -38.42 10.17 -0.33
C ASN A 434 -37.80 8.82 -0.75
N SER A 435 -38.67 7.83 -0.95
CA SER A 435 -38.25 6.47 -1.33
C SER A 435 -37.54 6.38 -2.69
N ASP A 436 -37.86 7.26 -3.65
CA ASP A 436 -37.18 7.29 -4.95
C ASP A 436 -35.76 7.85 -4.83
N ILE A 437 -35.53 8.84 -3.94
CA ILE A 437 -34.18 9.36 -3.65
C ILE A 437 -33.34 8.31 -2.91
N MET A 438 -33.89 7.61 -1.92
CA MET A 438 -33.16 6.51 -1.25
C MET A 438 -32.71 5.45 -2.27
N LYS A 439 -33.63 4.98 -3.12
CA LYS A 439 -33.29 4.00 -4.18
C LYS A 439 -32.22 4.53 -5.13
N PHE A 440 -32.29 5.81 -5.50
CA PHE A 440 -31.25 6.44 -6.32
C PHE A 440 -29.88 6.37 -5.65
N ILE A 441 -29.80 6.72 -4.37
CA ILE A 441 -28.57 6.71 -3.56
C ILE A 441 -28.00 5.29 -3.49
N ASP A 442 -28.83 4.29 -3.23
CA ASP A 442 -28.44 2.88 -3.14
C ASP A 442 -27.86 2.38 -4.47
N TYR A 443 -28.54 2.64 -5.59
CA TYR A 443 -28.04 2.28 -6.93
C TYR A 443 -26.76 3.04 -7.31
N TYR A 444 -26.62 4.30 -6.92
CA TYR A 444 -25.42 5.09 -7.20
C TYR A 444 -24.22 4.58 -6.41
N TYR A 445 -24.36 4.39 -5.10
CA TYR A 445 -23.25 3.96 -4.26
C TYR A 445 -22.86 2.51 -4.51
N SER A 446 -23.82 1.60 -4.75
CA SER A 446 -23.52 0.21 -5.12
C SER A 446 -22.65 0.13 -6.39
N SER A 447 -22.90 0.95 -7.40
CA SER A 447 -22.10 0.96 -8.65
C SER A 447 -20.78 1.75 -8.57
N SER A 448 -20.59 2.54 -7.52
CA SER A 448 -19.48 3.51 -7.44
C SER A 448 -18.09 2.87 -7.33
N PHE A 449 -18.01 1.73 -6.63
CA PHE A 449 -16.77 0.96 -6.46
C PHE A 449 -16.32 0.40 -7.80
N TRP A 450 -17.16 -0.42 -8.45
CA TRP A 450 -16.89 -0.98 -9.78
C TRP A 450 -16.53 0.09 -10.80
N THR A 451 -17.32 1.16 -10.91
CA THR A 451 -17.10 2.23 -11.90
C THR A 451 -15.71 2.85 -11.79
N SER A 452 -15.15 2.89 -10.57
CA SER A 452 -13.85 3.51 -10.32
C SER A 452 -12.67 2.57 -10.52
N ASN A 453 -12.94 1.26 -10.42
CA ASN A 453 -11.91 0.23 -10.45
C ASN A 453 -11.97 -0.65 -11.71
N LYS A 454 -13.04 -0.59 -12.52
CA LYS A 454 -13.21 -1.47 -13.69
C LYS A 454 -12.05 -1.39 -14.69
N LYS A 455 -11.53 -0.19 -14.96
CA LYS A 455 -10.39 0.01 -15.87
C LYS A 455 -9.17 -0.73 -15.33
N ARG A 456 -8.90 -0.62 -14.03
CA ARG A 456 -7.82 -1.33 -13.33
C ARG A 456 -8.02 -2.84 -13.42
N VAL A 457 -9.22 -3.35 -13.17
CA VAL A 457 -9.55 -4.79 -13.28
C VAL A 457 -9.32 -5.30 -14.71
N GLN A 458 -9.75 -4.54 -15.71
CA GLN A 458 -9.66 -4.91 -17.13
C GLN A 458 -8.23 -4.83 -17.70
N GLU A 459 -7.44 -3.86 -17.23
CA GLU A 459 -6.08 -3.59 -17.72
C GLU A 459 -4.99 -4.28 -16.90
N THR A 460 -5.35 -5.02 -15.85
CA THR A 460 -4.37 -5.75 -15.04
C THR A 460 -3.75 -6.89 -15.86
N PRO A 461 -2.42 -6.94 -16.01
CA PRO A 461 -1.77 -8.07 -16.68
C PRO A 461 -1.91 -9.35 -15.86
N ILE A 462 -2.37 -10.42 -16.51
CA ILE A 462 -2.55 -11.74 -15.91
C ILE A 462 -1.66 -12.72 -16.65
N ASN A 463 -0.79 -13.41 -15.91
CA ASN A 463 -0.02 -14.50 -16.48
C ASN A 463 -0.66 -15.85 -16.14
N TYR A 464 -0.97 -16.62 -17.17
CA TYR A 464 -1.57 -17.95 -17.03
C TYR A 464 -0.48 -19.02 -17.14
N PHE A 465 -0.27 -19.77 -16.06
CA PHE A 465 0.67 -20.89 -16.06
C PHE A 465 -0.05 -22.21 -16.36
N LYS A 466 0.70 -23.20 -16.88
CA LYS A 466 0.31 -24.61 -17.11
C LYS A 466 -1.16 -24.82 -17.52
N ARG A 467 -1.42 -25.04 -18.82
CA ARG A 467 -2.77 -25.39 -19.35
C ARG A 467 -3.91 -24.43 -18.93
N LYS A 468 -3.61 -23.22 -18.44
CA LYS A 468 -4.55 -22.22 -17.91
C LYS A 468 -5.33 -22.69 -16.68
N GLU A 469 -4.74 -23.51 -15.82
CA GLU A 469 -5.39 -23.93 -14.56
C GLU A 469 -5.62 -22.75 -13.60
N TYR A 470 -4.69 -21.79 -13.55
CA TYR A 470 -4.82 -20.56 -12.78
C TYR A 470 -4.10 -19.39 -13.46
N GLY A 471 -4.53 -18.18 -13.12
CA GLY A 471 -3.86 -16.93 -13.44
C GLY A 471 -3.18 -16.34 -12.20
N THR A 472 -2.01 -15.74 -12.38
CA THR A 472 -1.38 -14.92 -11.33
C THR A 472 -1.43 -13.46 -11.73
N ILE A 473 -1.73 -12.61 -10.76
CA ILE A 473 -1.73 -11.16 -10.84
C ILE A 473 -0.66 -10.63 -9.90
N LEU A 474 0.07 -9.61 -10.33
CA LEU A 474 0.96 -8.83 -9.48
C LEU A 474 0.26 -7.50 -9.15
N PRO A 475 -0.33 -7.35 -7.95
CA PRO A 475 -0.85 -6.07 -7.49
C PRO A 475 0.17 -4.94 -7.66
N MET A 476 -0.25 -3.84 -8.28
CA MET A 476 0.57 -2.63 -8.44
C MET A 476 0.57 -1.81 -7.14
N VAL A 477 0.98 -2.43 -6.03
CA VAL A 477 0.97 -1.82 -4.70
C VAL A 477 2.03 -0.74 -4.64
N LYS A 478 1.61 0.45 -4.21
CA LYS A 478 2.53 1.48 -3.74
C LYS A 478 2.84 1.20 -2.28
N SER A 479 4.06 0.72 -1.98
CA SER A 479 4.42 0.22 -0.64
C SER A 479 4.36 1.28 0.47
N ILE A 480 4.33 2.58 0.13
CA ILE A 480 4.14 3.70 1.06
C ILE A 480 3.09 4.68 0.52
N GLY A 481 2.08 4.97 1.33
CA GLY A 481 1.00 5.92 1.08
C GLY A 481 1.45 7.38 1.11
N ASP A 482 0.50 8.31 1.14
CA ASP A 482 0.81 9.73 1.05
C ASP A 482 1.19 10.37 2.40
N CYS A 483 0.36 10.25 3.43
CA CYS A 483 0.57 10.90 4.72
C CYS A 483 0.78 9.92 5.87
N ASP A 484 0.24 8.71 5.76
CA ASP A 484 0.15 7.75 6.85
C ASP A 484 1.11 6.56 6.70
N LEU A 485 1.91 6.56 5.63
CA LEU A 485 2.82 5.48 5.21
C LEU A 485 2.14 4.14 4.90
N SER A 486 0.81 4.08 4.97
CA SER A 486 0.06 2.85 4.70
C SER A 486 0.22 2.44 3.24
N PRO A 487 0.43 1.15 2.92
CA PRO A 487 0.50 0.72 1.54
C PRO A 487 -0.82 1.02 0.82
N VAL A 488 -0.74 1.41 -0.45
CA VAL A 488 -1.91 1.82 -1.23
C VAL A 488 -2.04 0.99 -2.50
N GLU A 489 -3.21 0.36 -2.65
CA GLU A 489 -3.65 -0.26 -3.89
C GLU A 489 -5.20 -0.13 -3.99
N PRO A 490 -5.75 0.62 -4.96
CA PRO A 490 -7.18 0.96 -5.01
C PRO A 490 -8.18 -0.20 -5.17
N LEU A 491 -7.74 -1.37 -5.61
CA LEU A 491 -8.56 -2.57 -5.76
C LEU A 491 -8.32 -3.50 -4.57
N TRP A 492 -7.07 -3.93 -4.39
CA TRP A 492 -6.67 -4.99 -3.46
C TRP A 492 -6.53 -4.52 -2.01
N LEU A 493 -6.32 -3.23 -1.75
CA LEU A 493 -6.24 -2.70 -0.37
C LEU A 493 -7.46 -1.85 -0.01
N SER A 494 -8.48 -1.83 -0.88
CA SER A 494 -9.73 -1.15 -0.62
C SER A 494 -10.63 -1.94 0.34
N ASN A 495 -11.46 -1.22 1.10
CA ASN A 495 -12.47 -1.81 1.98
C ASN A 495 -13.86 -1.29 1.57
N PRO A 496 -14.36 -1.69 0.39
CA PRO A 496 -15.69 -1.32 -0.05
C PRO A 496 -16.77 -1.90 0.86
N SER A 497 -17.92 -1.25 0.89
CA SER A 497 -19.13 -1.78 1.51
C SER A 497 -19.55 -3.10 0.85
N GLU A 498 -20.10 -4.04 1.63
CA GLU A 498 -20.55 -5.35 1.13
C GLU A 498 -21.61 -5.25 0.03
N ASN A 499 -22.38 -4.15 0.01
CA ASN A 499 -23.39 -3.87 -1.02
C ASN A 499 -22.80 -3.28 -2.30
N SER A 500 -21.47 -3.09 -2.37
CA SER A 500 -20.82 -2.53 -3.55
C SER A 500 -20.67 -3.59 -4.64
N ILE A 501 -21.09 -3.27 -5.85
CA ILE A 501 -20.83 -4.07 -7.04
C ILE A 501 -19.31 -4.14 -7.22
N GLY A 502 -18.79 -5.36 -7.42
CA GLY A 502 -17.37 -5.67 -7.46
C GLY A 502 -16.73 -5.93 -6.09
N ALA A 503 -17.47 -5.95 -4.99
CA ALA A 503 -16.91 -6.15 -3.65
C ALA A 503 -17.35 -7.46 -2.97
N PRO A 504 -16.51 -8.02 -2.08
CA PRO A 504 -15.06 -7.82 -1.98
C PRO A 504 -14.30 -8.70 -3.01
N VAL A 505 -13.18 -8.19 -3.52
CA VAL A 505 -12.38 -8.81 -4.59
C VAL A 505 -11.58 -10.03 -4.13
N ASP A 506 -11.41 -10.19 -2.82
CA ASP A 506 -10.73 -11.31 -2.19
C ASP A 506 -11.47 -12.64 -2.39
N LYS A 507 -12.79 -12.60 -2.61
CA LYS A 507 -13.61 -13.77 -3.00
C LYS A 507 -13.18 -14.40 -4.32
N LEU A 508 -12.38 -13.70 -5.14
CA LEU A 508 -11.85 -14.20 -6.40
C LEU A 508 -10.56 -15.00 -6.20
N PHE A 509 -9.95 -14.90 -5.02
CA PHE A 509 -8.71 -15.60 -4.74
C PHE A 509 -8.98 -17.09 -4.77
N THR A 510 -8.15 -17.81 -5.50
CA THR A 510 -8.27 -19.25 -5.66
C THR A 510 -6.99 -19.92 -5.17
N GLU A 511 -7.16 -21.03 -4.47
CA GLU A 511 -6.07 -21.92 -4.08
C GLU A 511 -5.80 -22.89 -5.23
N PRO A 512 -4.66 -22.77 -5.93
CA PRO A 512 -4.28 -23.73 -6.97
C PRO A 512 -3.88 -25.07 -6.32
N GLN A 513 -3.87 -26.14 -7.13
CA GLN A 513 -3.54 -27.48 -6.65
C GLN A 513 -2.17 -27.51 -5.94
N GLY A 514 -2.12 -28.11 -4.74
CA GLY A 514 -0.92 -28.23 -3.92
C GLY A 514 -0.56 -26.98 -3.11
N PHE A 515 -1.42 -25.96 -3.11
CA PHE A 515 -1.25 -24.74 -2.31
C PHE A 515 -2.48 -24.47 -1.44
N LYS A 516 -2.24 -23.86 -0.28
CA LYS A 516 -3.27 -23.43 0.67
C LYS A 516 -2.99 -22.04 1.21
N THR A 517 -4.06 -21.33 1.57
CA THR A 517 -3.98 -20.02 2.18
C THR A 517 -3.94 -20.15 3.70
N ILE A 518 -2.95 -19.50 4.32
CA ILE A 518 -2.87 -19.28 5.77
C ILE A 518 -3.04 -17.80 6.06
N GLY A 519 -3.47 -17.46 7.26
CA GLY A 519 -3.62 -16.06 7.61
C GLY A 519 -3.93 -15.81 9.08
N ILE A 520 -3.70 -14.56 9.48
CA ILE A 520 -4.07 -14.03 10.79
C ILE A 520 -4.91 -12.78 10.61
N LYS A 521 -5.88 -12.59 11.51
CA LYS A 521 -6.69 -11.38 11.57
C LYS A 521 -5.95 -10.34 12.40
N LEU A 522 -5.61 -9.23 11.77
CA LEU A 522 -4.96 -8.10 12.41
C LEU A 522 -6.01 -7.31 13.19
N ASP A 523 -6.18 -7.64 14.46
CA ASP A 523 -6.92 -6.81 15.40
C ASP A 523 -6.07 -5.58 15.75
N HIS A 524 -6.50 -4.41 15.30
CA HIS A 524 -5.86 -3.13 15.60
C HIS A 524 -6.53 -2.39 16.75
N ASP A 525 -7.60 -2.92 17.36
CA ASP A 525 -8.32 -2.23 18.44
C ASP A 525 -7.46 -2.10 19.69
N TRP A 526 -6.63 -3.09 20.01
CA TRP A 526 -5.64 -2.97 21.09
C TRP A 526 -4.49 -2.00 20.74
N LEU A 527 -4.14 -1.81 19.46
CA LEU A 527 -3.18 -0.76 19.08
C LEU A 527 -3.75 0.64 19.36
N LYS A 528 -5.08 0.80 19.32
CA LYS A 528 -5.71 2.09 19.68
C LYS A 528 -5.48 2.43 21.14
N SER A 529 -5.52 1.44 22.04
CA SER A 529 -5.33 1.71 23.48
C SER A 529 -3.93 2.24 23.79
N ILE A 530 -2.92 1.92 22.96
CA ILE A 530 -1.59 2.54 23.03
C ILE A 530 -1.69 4.05 22.86
N ILE A 531 -2.36 4.54 21.82
CA ILE A 531 -2.48 5.97 21.55
C ILE A 531 -3.39 6.64 22.58
N LEU A 532 -4.48 5.99 22.94
CA LEU A 532 -5.47 6.50 23.91
C LEU A 532 -4.95 6.53 25.34
N SER A 533 -3.86 5.82 25.66
CA SER A 533 -3.20 5.90 26.96
C SER A 533 -2.47 7.24 27.17
N GLN A 534 -2.23 8.01 26.10
CA GLN A 534 -1.55 9.30 26.15
C GLN A 534 -2.55 10.44 26.46
N ASP A 535 -2.06 11.61 26.90
CA ASP A 535 -2.92 12.79 27.04
C ASP A 535 -3.21 13.42 25.67
N LEU A 536 -4.37 13.07 25.11
CA LEU A 536 -4.79 13.49 23.77
C LEU A 536 -5.66 14.76 23.76
N LYS A 537 -6.00 15.35 24.91
CA LYS A 537 -6.98 16.45 25.00
C LYS A 537 -6.62 17.67 24.15
N LYS A 538 -5.33 17.84 23.84
CA LYS A 538 -4.76 18.97 23.10
C LYS A 538 -4.04 18.53 21.81
N VAL A 539 -4.26 17.29 21.36
CA VAL A 539 -3.67 16.77 20.12
C VAL A 539 -4.74 16.74 19.04
N SER A 540 -4.42 17.28 17.86
CA SER A 540 -5.35 17.29 16.73
C SER A 540 -5.81 15.87 16.36
N PRO A 541 -7.11 15.63 16.13
CA PRO A 541 -7.62 14.34 15.67
C PRO A 541 -6.95 13.81 14.40
N PHE A 542 -6.48 14.71 13.53
CA PHE A 542 -5.75 14.32 12.32
C PHE A 542 -4.38 13.71 12.66
N ILE A 543 -3.64 14.35 13.58
CA ILE A 543 -2.36 13.85 14.08
C ILE A 543 -2.58 12.48 14.72
N ILE A 544 -3.56 12.35 15.62
CA ILE A 544 -3.92 11.07 16.26
C ILE A 544 -4.16 9.98 15.22
N ARG A 545 -4.97 10.27 14.19
CA ARG A 545 -5.26 9.31 13.11
C ARG A 545 -4.00 8.93 12.34
N GLU A 546 -3.21 9.89 11.90
CA GLU A 546 -1.99 9.64 11.14
C GLU A 546 -1.00 8.76 11.91
N HIS A 547 -0.81 9.03 13.21
CA HIS A 547 0.12 8.27 14.04
C HIS A 547 -0.42 6.86 14.34
N PHE A 548 -1.75 6.69 14.41
CA PHE A 548 -2.38 5.37 14.47
C PHE A 548 -2.12 4.53 13.23
N GLU A 549 -2.23 5.15 12.05
CA GLU A 549 -1.92 4.46 10.80
C GLU A 549 -0.43 4.08 10.73
N LYS A 550 0.49 4.98 11.09
CA LYS A 550 1.93 4.66 11.18
C LYS A 550 2.20 3.48 12.12
N LEU A 551 1.54 3.44 13.28
CA LEU A 551 1.66 2.34 14.25
C LEU A 551 1.20 1.00 13.65
N LYS A 552 0.11 0.99 12.88
CA LYS A 552 -0.33 -0.21 12.15
C LYS A 552 0.69 -0.66 11.11
N VAL A 553 1.30 0.29 10.39
CA VAL A 553 2.33 0.00 9.38
C VAL A 553 3.57 -0.60 10.03
N GLU A 554 4.04 -0.03 11.15
CA GLU A 554 5.18 -0.58 11.91
C GLU A 554 4.88 -1.97 12.47
N TYR A 555 3.66 -2.20 12.98
CA TYR A 555 3.21 -3.51 13.40
C TYR A 555 3.27 -4.53 12.25
N LEU A 556 2.75 -4.15 11.07
CA LEU A 556 2.79 -4.98 9.88
C LEU A 556 4.22 -5.29 9.44
N TYR A 557 5.12 -4.31 9.40
CA TYR A 557 6.51 -4.54 8.97
C TYR A 557 7.26 -5.52 9.88
N ASN A 558 7.00 -5.49 11.19
CA ASN A 558 7.59 -6.46 12.12
C ASN A 558 7.01 -7.87 11.91
N LEU A 559 5.70 -7.99 11.62
CA LEU A 559 5.10 -9.28 11.25
C LEU A 559 5.76 -9.85 9.98
N LEU A 560 5.88 -9.05 8.92
CA LEU A 560 6.51 -9.47 7.66
C LEU A 560 7.96 -9.93 7.87
N THR A 561 8.72 -9.19 8.67
CA THR A 561 10.11 -9.54 9.02
C THR A 561 10.18 -10.87 9.78
N GLY A 562 9.30 -11.07 10.77
CA GLY A 562 9.26 -12.30 11.56
C GLY A 562 8.85 -13.52 10.74
N VAL A 563 7.87 -13.37 9.84
CA VAL A 563 7.43 -14.46 8.95
C VAL A 563 8.58 -14.93 8.07
N GLN A 564 9.32 -14.00 7.44
CA GLN A 564 10.48 -14.34 6.61
C GLN A 564 11.53 -15.14 7.40
N GLU A 565 11.84 -14.72 8.63
CA GLU A 565 12.83 -15.41 9.45
C GLU A 565 12.36 -16.82 9.86
N ILE A 566 11.14 -16.93 10.41
CA ILE A 566 10.64 -18.22 10.92
C ILE A 566 10.43 -19.21 9.77
N PHE A 567 9.88 -18.77 8.65
CA PHE A 567 9.61 -19.68 7.52
C PHE A 567 10.92 -20.21 6.94
N SER A 568 11.96 -19.37 6.86
CA SER A 568 13.31 -19.80 6.49
C SER A 568 13.85 -20.87 7.44
N HIS A 569 13.73 -20.68 8.75
CA HIS A 569 14.15 -21.68 9.76
C HIS A 569 13.37 -22.99 9.64
N LEU A 570 12.07 -22.91 9.36
CA LEU A 570 11.21 -24.08 9.17
C LEU A 570 11.38 -24.73 7.79
N LYS A 571 12.24 -24.19 6.93
CA LYS A 571 12.46 -24.61 5.53
C LYS A 571 11.18 -24.51 4.68
N ILE A 572 10.28 -23.60 5.04
CA ILE A 572 9.11 -23.24 4.23
C ILE A 572 9.59 -22.20 3.21
N ARG A 573 9.85 -22.62 1.97
CA ARG A 573 10.45 -21.74 0.94
C ARG A 573 9.45 -21.16 -0.04
N LYS A 574 8.41 -21.92 -0.38
CA LYS A 574 7.38 -21.52 -1.33
C LYS A 574 6.17 -20.96 -0.60
N PHE A 575 6.29 -19.69 -0.25
CA PHE A 575 5.21 -18.90 0.32
C PHE A 575 5.16 -17.55 -0.38
N HIS A 576 3.97 -17.00 -0.59
CA HIS A 576 3.83 -15.70 -1.23
C HIS A 576 2.79 -14.87 -0.49
N LEU A 577 3.12 -13.62 -0.20
CA LEU A 577 2.19 -12.67 0.39
C LEU A 577 1.05 -12.43 -0.61
N LEU A 578 -0.17 -12.84 -0.25
CA LEU A 578 -1.33 -12.60 -1.11
C LEU A 578 -1.68 -11.13 -1.08
N THR A 579 -1.78 -10.58 0.14
CA THR A 579 -2.10 -9.18 0.41
C THR A 579 -2.15 -8.92 1.91
N THR A 580 -1.96 -7.66 2.28
CA THR A 580 -2.11 -7.11 3.62
C THR A 580 -3.41 -6.32 3.66
N PHE A 581 -4.54 -7.01 3.72
CA PHE A 581 -5.80 -6.28 3.86
C PHE A 581 -5.81 -5.55 5.20
N ASN A 582 -6.52 -4.42 5.27
CA ASN A 582 -6.68 -3.57 6.45
C ASN A 582 -7.26 -4.25 7.72
N LYS A 583 -7.29 -5.59 7.76
CA LYS A 583 -7.71 -6.46 8.87
C LYS A 583 -7.06 -7.86 8.84
N GLU A 584 -6.29 -8.24 7.81
CA GLU A 584 -5.78 -9.62 7.66
C GLU A 584 -4.42 -9.65 6.95
N LEU A 585 -3.53 -10.50 7.44
CA LEU A 585 -2.26 -10.85 6.80
C LEU A 585 -2.40 -12.27 6.24
N LYS A 586 -2.35 -12.43 4.91
CA LYS A 586 -2.56 -13.71 4.23
C LYS A 586 -1.37 -14.12 3.36
N TYR A 587 -1.01 -15.40 3.44
CA TYR A 587 -0.01 -16.01 2.59
C TYR A 587 -0.59 -17.24 1.90
N ILE A 588 -0.19 -17.46 0.65
CA ILE A 588 -0.36 -18.75 -0.03
C ILE A 588 0.93 -19.56 0.15
N ILE A 589 0.80 -20.81 0.58
CA ILE A 589 1.93 -21.70 0.87
C ILE A 589 1.70 -23.09 0.29
N GLU A 590 2.76 -23.89 0.14
CA GLU A 590 2.62 -25.32 -0.19
C GLU A 590 1.76 -26.03 0.87
N GLU A 591 0.78 -26.82 0.40
CA GLU A 591 -0.21 -27.51 1.24
C GLU A 591 0.45 -28.45 2.27
N SER A 592 1.60 -29.04 1.94
CA SER A 592 2.41 -29.86 2.85
C SER A 592 2.90 -29.10 4.10
N ASN A 593 2.95 -27.77 4.04
CA ASN A 593 3.35 -26.91 5.15
C ASN A 593 2.16 -26.19 5.81
N TYR A 594 0.91 -26.50 5.44
CA TYR A 594 -0.28 -25.77 5.90
C TYR A 594 -0.32 -25.55 7.43
N GLU A 595 -0.31 -26.64 8.20
CA GLU A 595 -0.40 -26.57 9.66
C GLU A 595 0.82 -25.89 10.28
N ARG A 596 2.02 -26.21 9.78
CA ARG A 596 3.29 -25.64 10.24
C ARG A 596 3.36 -24.14 9.98
N GLY A 597 2.94 -23.69 8.80
CA GLY A 597 2.93 -22.29 8.40
C GLY A 597 1.89 -21.48 9.17
N GLN A 598 0.70 -22.03 9.39
CA GLN A 598 -0.34 -21.36 10.19
C GLN A 598 0.11 -21.16 11.64
N VAL A 599 0.65 -22.20 12.29
CA VAL A 599 1.19 -22.09 13.66
C VAL A 599 2.38 -21.14 13.72
N ALA A 600 3.28 -21.18 12.73
CA ALA A 600 4.38 -20.24 12.65
C ALA A 600 3.90 -18.78 12.54
N LEU A 601 2.86 -18.51 11.74
CA LEU A 601 2.29 -17.18 11.59
C LEU A 601 1.67 -16.66 12.89
N GLU A 602 0.96 -17.52 13.64
CA GLU A 602 0.41 -17.20 14.96
C GLU A 602 1.51 -16.92 16.00
N ILE A 603 2.63 -17.66 15.94
CA ILE A 603 3.80 -17.42 16.78
C ILE A 603 4.42 -16.04 16.49
N VAL A 604 4.61 -15.70 15.20
CA VAL A 604 5.09 -14.35 14.82
C VAL A 604 4.16 -13.27 15.37
N GLU A 605 2.85 -13.45 15.22
CA GLU A 605 1.88 -12.48 15.72
C GLU A 605 1.99 -12.29 17.23
N TYR A 606 2.03 -13.39 17.99
CA TYR A 606 2.20 -13.35 19.44
C TYR A 606 3.49 -12.61 19.81
N TRP A 607 4.62 -12.92 19.18
CA TRP A 607 5.90 -12.27 19.49
C TRP A 607 5.91 -10.78 19.15
N VAL A 608 5.32 -10.37 18.03
CA VAL A 608 5.21 -8.94 17.70
C VAL A 608 4.29 -8.24 18.71
N LYS A 609 3.15 -8.83 19.07
CA LYS A 609 2.25 -8.26 20.10
C LYS A 609 2.95 -8.14 21.46
N SER A 610 3.68 -9.16 21.89
CA SER A 610 4.49 -9.13 23.11
C SER A 610 5.54 -8.02 23.05
N MET A 611 6.27 -7.91 21.93
CA MET A 611 7.25 -6.84 21.73
C MET A 611 6.61 -5.44 21.88
N VAL A 612 5.50 -5.19 21.18
CA VAL A 612 4.79 -3.90 21.25
C VAL A 612 4.25 -3.64 22.67
N SER A 613 3.65 -4.66 23.29
CA SER A 613 3.07 -4.58 24.63
C SER A 613 4.12 -4.20 25.66
N ASN A 614 5.30 -4.82 25.59
CA ASN A 614 6.43 -4.53 26.46
C ASN A 614 6.99 -3.12 26.25
N GLN A 615 7.05 -2.66 25.00
CA GLN A 615 7.52 -1.32 24.68
C GLN A 615 6.54 -0.22 25.14
N THR A 616 5.25 -0.52 25.20
CA THR A 616 4.20 0.47 25.46
C THR A 616 3.59 0.38 26.85
N GLY A 617 3.77 -0.75 27.55
CA GLY A 617 3.12 -1.06 28.81
C GLY A 617 1.63 -1.44 28.68
N ILE A 618 1.15 -1.65 27.45
CA ILE A 618 -0.27 -1.92 27.16
C ILE A 618 -0.45 -3.38 26.77
N GLY A 619 -1.25 -4.13 27.54
CA GLY A 619 -1.53 -5.55 27.31
C GLY A 619 -2.45 -5.81 26.11
N PHE A 620 -2.41 -7.05 25.60
CA PHE A 620 -3.32 -7.58 24.57
C PHE A 620 -3.99 -8.88 25.05
N ASP A 621 -5.01 -9.34 24.33
CA ASP A 621 -5.71 -10.59 24.67
C ASP A 621 -4.87 -11.81 24.27
N GLU A 622 -4.40 -12.56 25.26
CA GLU A 622 -3.60 -13.77 25.06
C GLU A 622 -4.43 -15.05 24.89
N ARG A 623 -5.76 -15.00 25.13
CA ARG A 623 -6.62 -16.20 25.05
C ARG A 623 -6.53 -16.98 23.73
N PRO A 624 -6.42 -16.33 22.55
CA PRO A 624 -6.27 -17.06 21.28
C PRO A 624 -5.01 -17.93 21.20
N TYR A 625 -4.00 -17.68 22.03
CA TYR A 625 -2.69 -18.33 21.96
C TYR A 625 -2.48 -19.41 23.03
N LYS A 626 -3.49 -19.72 23.86
CA LYS A 626 -3.37 -20.66 24.99
C LYS A 626 -2.81 -22.04 24.61
N THR A 627 -3.23 -22.58 23.46
CA THR A 627 -2.80 -23.90 22.98
C THR A 627 -1.68 -23.81 21.95
N LEU A 628 -1.14 -22.60 21.70
CA LEU A 628 -0.14 -22.37 20.67
C LEU A 628 1.15 -23.14 20.95
N SER A 629 1.57 -23.20 22.22
CA SER A 629 2.76 -23.95 22.64
C SER A 629 2.62 -25.44 22.35
N GLU A 630 1.52 -26.05 22.77
CA GLU A 630 1.25 -27.47 22.55
C GLU A 630 1.20 -27.82 21.06
N ARG A 631 0.58 -26.95 20.24
CA ARG A 631 0.52 -27.08 18.78
C ARG A 631 1.92 -26.96 18.16
N ALA A 632 2.71 -26.00 18.59
CA ALA A 632 4.08 -25.80 18.11
C ALA A 632 4.97 -27.00 18.47
N ASP A 633 4.90 -27.48 19.71
CA ASP A 633 5.67 -28.63 20.19
C ASP A 633 5.35 -29.91 19.42
N LYS A 634 4.08 -30.10 19.02
CA LYS A 634 3.67 -31.23 18.19
C LYS A 634 4.25 -31.13 16.77
N LEU A 635 4.23 -29.95 16.17
CA LEU A 635 4.52 -29.74 14.74
C LEU A 635 6.00 -29.52 14.42
N PHE A 636 6.79 -29.06 15.40
CA PHE A 636 8.20 -28.71 15.19
C PHE A 636 9.18 -29.70 15.82
N LYS A 637 8.73 -30.90 16.22
CA LYS A 637 9.62 -31.96 16.74
C LYS A 637 10.74 -32.27 15.73
N GLY A 638 11.98 -32.29 16.23
CA GLY A 638 13.17 -32.59 15.41
C GLY A 638 13.66 -31.45 14.52
N VAL A 639 12.91 -30.34 14.41
CA VAL A 639 13.43 -29.07 13.91
C VAL A 639 14.21 -28.49 15.08
N GLY A 640 15.54 -28.49 14.99
CA GLY A 640 16.44 -28.07 16.09
C GLY A 640 15.97 -26.80 16.80
N HIS A 641 16.30 -26.69 18.10
CA HIS A 641 15.86 -25.62 19.00
C HIS A 641 15.79 -24.24 18.33
N ILE A 642 14.60 -23.66 18.19
CA ILE A 642 14.46 -22.20 18.02
C ILE A 642 14.74 -21.58 19.38
N THR A 643 16.02 -21.45 19.72
CA THR A 643 16.49 -20.82 20.95
C THR A 643 17.11 -19.49 20.60
N PHE A 644 16.52 -18.41 21.12
CA PHE A 644 16.96 -17.03 20.87
C PHE A 644 18.19 -16.61 21.70
N ASN A 645 18.94 -17.56 22.26
CA ASN A 645 19.95 -17.31 23.29
C ASN A 645 21.34 -16.89 22.77
N GLN A 646 21.48 -16.49 21.50
CA GLN A 646 22.81 -16.18 20.93
C GLN A 646 23.00 -14.77 20.36
N VAL A 647 22.14 -13.80 20.69
CA VAL A 647 22.45 -12.38 20.42
C VAL A 647 23.02 -11.75 21.69
N LYS A 648 24.36 -11.66 21.79
CA LYS A 648 25.01 -10.82 22.79
C LYS A 648 24.68 -9.35 22.46
N PRO A 649 24.23 -8.53 23.42
CA PRO A 649 24.04 -7.11 23.20
C PRO A 649 25.35 -6.48 22.73
N SER A 650 25.35 -5.84 21.57
CA SER A 650 26.35 -4.79 21.34
C SER A 650 25.97 -3.62 22.26
N ASN A 651 26.95 -3.03 22.93
CA ASN A 651 26.80 -2.00 23.98
C ASN A 651 26.15 -0.67 23.51
N GLN A 652 25.36 -0.64 22.43
CA GLN A 652 24.56 0.52 22.07
C GLN A 652 23.22 0.46 22.80
N SER A 653 23.15 1.15 23.94
CA SER A 653 21.91 1.45 24.66
C SER A 653 20.97 2.29 23.79
N TRP A 654 20.12 1.65 22.99
CA TRP A 654 19.00 2.32 22.36
C TRP A 654 17.85 2.38 23.36
N SER A 655 17.62 3.55 23.95
CA SER A 655 16.54 3.76 24.92
C SER A 655 15.17 3.58 24.25
N PHE A 656 14.42 2.57 24.69
CA PHE A 656 12.98 2.49 25.06
C PHE A 656 11.90 3.40 24.41
N LYS A 657 12.18 4.20 23.38
CA LYS A 657 11.34 5.37 23.06
C LYS A 657 10.81 5.50 21.64
N LYS A 658 10.96 4.56 20.69
CA LYS A 658 10.76 4.91 19.26
C LYS A 658 9.80 4.06 18.44
N TYR A 659 8.52 3.98 18.83
CA TYR A 659 7.45 3.97 17.82
C TYR A 659 7.37 5.37 17.22
N VAL A 660 7.47 5.51 15.91
CA VAL A 660 7.50 6.83 15.25
C VAL A 660 6.27 7.64 15.63
N GLY A 661 5.11 6.97 15.61
CA GLY A 661 3.83 7.52 16.03
C GLY A 661 3.79 8.00 17.48
N LEU A 662 4.57 7.42 18.39
CA LEU A 662 4.60 7.84 19.80
C LEU A 662 5.65 8.92 20.06
N VAL A 663 6.82 8.82 19.41
CA VAL A 663 7.88 9.84 19.49
C VAL A 663 7.38 11.18 18.99
N GLU A 664 6.68 11.19 17.86
CA GLU A 664 6.19 12.42 17.27
C GLU A 664 5.11 13.06 18.15
N ILE A 665 4.20 12.28 18.73
CA ILE A 665 3.22 12.78 19.71
C ILE A 665 3.92 13.29 20.98
N GLN A 666 4.89 12.57 21.52
CA GLN A 666 5.63 12.98 22.72
C GLN A 666 6.50 14.21 22.47
N ASN A 667 7.15 14.30 21.30
CA ASN A 667 7.91 15.47 20.88
C ASN A 667 6.98 16.66 20.66
N TYR A 668 5.79 16.45 20.09
CA TYR A 668 4.76 17.47 19.96
C TYR A 668 4.36 18.01 21.34
N LEU A 669 4.01 17.12 22.28
CA LEU A 669 3.65 17.50 23.65
C LEU A 669 4.80 18.24 24.35
N LYS A 670 6.02 17.68 24.32
CA LYS A 670 7.20 18.25 24.97
C LYS A 670 7.59 19.63 24.41
N LYS A 671 7.64 19.78 23.09
CA LYS A 671 7.96 21.06 22.43
C LYS A 671 6.80 22.06 22.52
N SER A 672 5.59 21.63 22.84
CA SER A 672 4.47 22.52 23.18
C SER A 672 4.51 23.10 24.60
N GLY A 673 5.56 22.79 25.37
CA GLY A 673 5.70 23.24 26.75
C GLY A 673 4.63 22.68 27.68
N ARG A 674 4.05 21.51 27.34
CA ARG A 674 2.90 20.90 28.03
C ARG A 674 3.18 19.50 28.50
#